data_AF-A0A9W8GFE4-F1
#
_entry.id   AF-A0A9W8GFE4-F1
#
_cell.length_a   1.000
_cell.length_b   1.000
_cell.length_c   1.000
_cell.angle_alpha   90.00
_cell.angle_beta   90.00
_cell.angle_gamma   90.00
#
_symmetry.space_group_name_H-M   'P 1'
#
loop_
_entity.id
_entity.type
_entity.pdbx_description
1 polymer ?
#
loop_
_entity_poly.entity_id
_entity_poly.type
_entity_poly.pdbx_seq_one_letter_code
_entity_poly.pdbx_strand_id
1 'polypeptide(L)'
;MDSEAWNEELEEQRLRSMRKEWEAASAGEHDYYAVLNVSRRATTEDIREAYRRLSRLFHPDRHHDAEKQEWARRQFHVIQRAHEILTDPAVRAAYDQLGEQGISMGKTVGYKLHSVKDLQDRFEREARMRRIEDVDEWVQSQSEITLSVNGSGIVSPSAAQSLQRGANKGAHGIGGLVMQQLFMSHSFTASLSDTVSGTVEGRMLSRNSNASAGNGAVKVMIKRTLGPQTWISFTTPVLPPHVVAVEALHCPSLGTFYQTKVEQHALDTHTPPAITVRAGRPLSPYSTVFISAATGNQYALSSVWAAGPARAPHRQPARVPRKPSSVTIGITGARSTDEELGANITATSNQAYIQAWYKRKIDMYFSVTGGLLVVGHNPQPVPASGNAARRTSSASPASSSAAPLLLGDISFNIDMVGEIDRHTKLGWKVDLGLASGVTLTVYLRRFRNSVNLPILLTPALELELAIYASAIPMAAALALHYFVLKPRRRRLIQRQMDMLKDEQRYQLSQQQRQAQEAVRLMADSVGRARKQALAANGLVIESALYGDLPFGIAAQDTNVLSAAMAKFGASRTALSSTDEPRACDVTVPLHALVVGDQLVIAGSGSKQFLPGFYDPTFGAPKSLFVRYCFRGKLHEVTVKDDQALAIPMREHCIE
;
A
#
# COMPACT_ATOMS: atom_id res chain seq x y z
N MET A 1 -12.69 -7.53 55.61
CA MET A 1 -12.07 -7.49 54.26
C MET A 1 -11.10 -8.62 54.25
N ASP A 2 -11.57 -9.72 53.67
CA ASP A 2 -11.21 -11.07 54.07
C ASP A 2 -9.91 -11.49 53.38
N SER A 3 -9.04 -12.16 54.12
CA SER A 3 -7.74 -12.65 53.63
C SER A 3 -7.88 -13.62 52.44
N GLU A 4 -9.06 -14.21 52.25
CA GLU A 4 -9.38 -15.07 51.11
C GLU A 4 -9.48 -14.28 49.80
N ALA A 5 -10.14 -13.12 49.81
CA ALA A 5 -10.25 -12.26 48.62
C ALA A 5 -8.89 -11.69 48.17
N TRP A 6 -7.99 -11.42 49.14
CA TRP A 6 -6.64 -10.95 48.84
C TRP A 6 -5.76 -12.05 48.24
N ASN A 7 -5.98 -13.31 48.63
CA ASN A 7 -5.27 -14.47 48.07
C ASN A 7 -5.77 -14.84 46.67
N GLU A 8 -7.09 -14.76 46.41
CA GLU A 8 -7.67 -14.99 45.07
C GLU A 8 -7.18 -13.94 44.05
N GLU A 9 -7.10 -12.67 44.45
CA GLU A 9 -6.65 -11.60 43.54
C GLU A 9 -5.14 -11.69 43.24
N LEU A 10 -4.33 -12.15 44.20
CA LEU A 10 -2.92 -12.47 43.97
C LEU A 10 -2.73 -13.69 43.07
N GLU A 11 -3.55 -14.73 43.21
CA GLU A 11 -3.54 -15.88 42.31
C GLU A 11 -3.98 -15.50 40.90
N GLU A 12 -5.01 -14.68 40.74
CA GLU A 12 -5.43 -14.17 39.43
C GLU A 12 -4.35 -13.31 38.78
N GLN A 13 -3.69 -12.43 39.55
CA GLN A 13 -2.60 -11.61 39.03
C GLN A 13 -1.39 -12.47 38.62
N ARG A 14 -1.08 -13.52 39.39
CA ARG A 14 -0.02 -14.50 39.08
C ARG A 14 -0.37 -15.33 37.84
N LEU A 15 -1.63 -15.74 37.68
CA LEU A 15 -2.11 -16.46 36.49
C LEU A 15 -2.11 -15.57 35.25
N ARG A 16 -2.46 -14.28 35.38
CA ARG A 16 -2.41 -13.30 34.28
C ARG A 16 -0.98 -12.98 33.87
N SER A 17 -0.05 -12.81 34.82
CA SER A 17 1.37 -12.60 34.52
C SER A 17 2.01 -13.84 33.90
N MET A 18 1.73 -15.04 34.43
CA MET A 18 2.18 -16.31 33.83
C MET A 18 1.62 -16.53 32.43
N ARG A 19 0.36 -16.20 32.18
CA ARG A 19 -0.23 -16.28 30.82
C ARG A 19 0.50 -15.36 29.85
N LYS A 20 0.80 -14.12 30.28
CA LYS A 20 1.49 -13.11 29.47
C LYS A 20 2.95 -13.47 29.20
N GLU A 21 3.64 -14.05 30.18
CA GLU A 21 4.99 -14.60 30.04
C GLU A 21 5.02 -15.86 29.15
N TRP A 22 3.99 -16.70 29.18
CA TRP A 22 3.85 -17.86 28.29
C TRP A 22 3.52 -17.49 26.85
N GLU A 23 2.68 -16.48 26.64
CA GLU A 23 2.45 -15.90 25.31
C GLU A 23 3.74 -15.29 24.74
N ALA A 24 4.59 -14.70 25.60
CA ALA A 24 5.90 -14.19 25.20
C ALA A 24 6.96 -15.29 24.96
N ALA A 25 6.96 -16.36 25.75
CA ALA A 25 7.93 -17.47 25.62
C ALA A 25 7.63 -18.41 24.44
N SER A 26 6.38 -18.47 23.99
CA SER A 26 5.95 -19.21 22.79
C SER A 26 6.10 -18.42 21.49
N ALA A 27 6.57 -17.16 21.58
CA ALA A 27 6.88 -16.28 20.46
C ALA A 27 8.38 -16.37 20.04
N GLY A 28 8.98 -17.55 20.23
CA GLY A 28 10.27 -17.91 19.65
C GLY A 28 10.07 -18.75 18.40
N GLU A 29 10.93 -18.57 17.40
CA GLU A 29 10.94 -19.23 16.09
C GLU A 29 11.06 -20.76 16.22
N HIS A 30 9.98 -21.45 16.60
CA HIS A 30 9.96 -22.89 16.75
C HIS A 30 9.73 -23.56 15.40
N ASP A 31 10.70 -24.36 14.94
CA ASP A 31 10.49 -25.25 13.79
C ASP A 31 9.52 -26.37 14.20
N TYR A 32 8.26 -26.31 13.76
CA TYR A 32 7.21 -27.26 14.13
C TYR A 32 7.52 -28.68 13.65
N TYR A 33 8.34 -28.84 12.60
CA TYR A 33 8.84 -30.14 12.18
C TYR A 33 9.82 -30.72 13.19
N ALA A 34 10.68 -29.87 13.77
CA ALA A 34 11.60 -30.27 14.83
C ALA A 34 10.85 -30.60 16.14
N VAL A 35 9.79 -29.84 16.47
CA VAL A 35 8.92 -30.10 17.64
C VAL A 35 8.30 -31.50 17.57
N LEU A 36 7.79 -31.89 16.39
CA LEU A 36 7.22 -33.24 16.19
C LEU A 36 8.29 -34.30 15.88
N ASN A 37 9.55 -33.91 15.74
CA ASN A 37 10.66 -34.76 15.32
C ASN A 37 10.35 -35.54 14.03
N VAL A 38 9.86 -34.81 13.02
CA VAL A 38 9.51 -35.35 11.70
C VAL A 38 10.21 -34.55 10.59
N SER A 39 10.45 -35.19 9.45
CA SER A 39 11.04 -34.51 8.29
C SER A 39 10.07 -33.50 7.69
N ARG A 40 10.58 -32.44 7.04
CA ARG A 40 9.76 -31.50 6.25
C ARG A 40 8.99 -32.18 5.11
N ARG A 41 9.46 -33.35 4.66
CA ARG A 41 8.79 -34.21 3.67
C ARG A 41 7.81 -35.23 4.26
N ALA A 42 7.58 -35.21 5.57
CA ALA A 42 6.70 -36.17 6.25
C ALA A 42 5.26 -36.10 5.73
N THR A 43 4.63 -37.26 5.60
CA THR A 43 3.22 -37.37 5.22
C THR A 43 2.32 -36.93 6.38
N THR A 44 1.04 -36.69 6.11
CA THR A 44 0.07 -36.37 7.17
C THR A 44 -0.12 -37.53 8.16
N GLU A 45 0.11 -38.76 7.72
CA GLU A 45 0.07 -39.96 8.56
C GLU A 45 1.24 -39.99 9.56
N ASP A 46 2.46 -39.70 9.09
CA ASP A 46 3.67 -39.60 9.92
C ASP A 46 3.53 -38.52 11.01
N ILE A 47 2.94 -37.38 10.64
CA ILE A 47 2.68 -36.25 11.56
C ILE A 47 1.69 -36.67 12.67
N ARG A 48 0.61 -37.39 12.31
CA ARG A 48 -0.36 -37.91 13.27
C ARG A 48 0.22 -38.98 14.19
N GLU A 49 1.13 -39.80 13.68
CA GLU A 49 1.82 -40.81 14.49
C GLU A 49 2.81 -40.17 15.48
N ALA A 50 3.60 -39.21 15.02
CA ALA A 50 4.53 -38.45 15.86
C ALA A 50 3.79 -37.69 16.97
N TYR A 51 2.67 -37.03 16.64
CA TYR A 51 1.80 -36.38 17.62
C TYR A 51 1.29 -37.38 18.67
N ARG A 52 0.73 -38.51 18.25
CA ARG A 52 0.23 -39.55 19.18
C ARG A 52 1.32 -40.06 20.14
N ARG A 53 2.55 -40.23 19.66
CA ARG A 53 3.70 -40.64 20.47
C ARG A 53 4.08 -39.57 21.49
N LEU A 54 4.20 -38.32 21.06
CA LEU A 54 4.62 -37.20 21.92
C LEU A 54 3.52 -36.83 22.94
N SER A 55 2.26 -36.82 22.55
CA SER A 55 1.13 -36.58 23.46
C SER A 55 1.09 -37.58 24.61
N ARG A 56 1.44 -38.85 24.39
CA ARG A 56 1.53 -39.87 25.45
C ARG A 56 2.69 -39.66 26.41
N LEU A 57 3.78 -39.02 25.96
CA LEU A 57 4.98 -38.76 26.75
C LEU A 57 4.82 -37.48 27.60
N PHE A 58 4.20 -36.45 27.01
CA PHE A 58 4.07 -35.12 27.60
C PHE A 58 2.67 -34.84 28.17
N HIS A 59 1.83 -35.85 28.38
CA HIS A 59 0.54 -35.65 29.05
C HIS A 59 0.73 -35.26 30.53
N PRO A 60 0.09 -34.18 31.04
CA PRO A 60 0.28 -33.71 32.41
C PRO A 60 -0.03 -34.79 33.45
N ASP A 61 -1.05 -35.62 33.22
CA ASP A 61 -1.46 -36.69 34.14
C ASP A 61 -0.42 -37.79 34.37
N ARG A 62 0.63 -37.90 33.55
CA ARG A 62 1.71 -38.89 33.77
C ARG A 62 2.78 -38.43 34.75
N HIS A 63 2.80 -37.14 35.09
CA HIS A 63 3.81 -36.56 35.97
C HIS A 63 3.18 -36.28 37.32
N HIS A 64 3.81 -36.72 38.42
CA HIS A 64 3.27 -36.56 39.78
C HIS A 64 3.77 -35.30 40.49
N ASP A 65 4.96 -34.79 40.10
CA ASP A 65 5.54 -33.58 40.67
C ASP A 65 4.95 -32.32 40.02
N ALA A 66 4.56 -31.33 40.82
CA ALA A 66 3.92 -30.10 40.35
C ALA A 66 4.76 -29.35 39.29
N GLU A 67 6.07 -29.24 39.48
CA GLU A 67 6.97 -28.60 38.51
C GLU A 67 7.06 -29.38 37.18
N LYS A 68 7.05 -30.72 37.23
CA LYS A 68 7.10 -31.57 36.04
C LYS A 68 5.77 -31.58 35.29
N GLN A 69 4.64 -31.49 36.01
CA GLN A 69 3.32 -31.31 35.41
C GLN A 69 3.23 -30.00 34.62
N GLU A 70 3.72 -28.90 35.19
CA GLU A 70 3.75 -27.61 34.50
C GLU A 70 4.64 -27.65 33.26
N TRP A 71 5.83 -28.26 33.36
CA TRP A 71 6.73 -28.43 32.20
C TRP A 71 6.08 -29.28 31.10
N ALA A 72 5.47 -30.41 31.46
CA ALA A 72 4.77 -31.29 30.51
C ALA A 72 3.61 -30.56 29.83
N ARG A 73 2.84 -29.76 30.59
CA ARG A 73 1.75 -28.93 30.06
C ARG A 73 2.23 -27.90 29.04
N ARG A 74 3.38 -27.25 29.28
CA ARG A 74 3.98 -26.31 28.30
C ARG A 74 4.39 -27.03 27.02
N GLN A 75 5.09 -28.15 27.13
CA GLN A 75 5.53 -28.93 25.97
C GLN A 75 4.35 -29.48 25.16
N PHE A 76 3.33 -30.00 25.85
CA PHE A 76 2.12 -30.51 25.24
C PHE A 76 1.41 -29.46 24.37
N HIS A 77 1.35 -28.21 24.83
CA HIS A 77 0.73 -27.13 24.07
C HIS A 77 1.50 -26.82 22.76
N VAL A 78 2.84 -26.79 22.83
CA VAL A 78 3.69 -26.58 21.64
C VAL A 78 3.55 -27.73 20.64
N ILE A 79 3.48 -28.97 21.13
CA ILE A 79 3.25 -30.18 20.32
C ILE A 79 1.87 -30.15 19.65
N GLN A 80 0.83 -29.76 20.39
CA GLN A 80 -0.53 -29.63 19.87
C GLN A 80 -0.60 -28.57 18.76
N ARG A 81 0.00 -27.40 19.00
CA ARG A 81 0.08 -26.32 18.01
C ARG A 81 0.82 -26.76 16.75
N ALA A 82 1.96 -27.44 16.88
CA ALA A 82 2.70 -27.99 15.75
C ALA A 82 1.85 -28.97 14.92
N HIS A 83 1.09 -29.84 15.58
CA HIS A 83 0.18 -30.77 14.89
C HIS A 83 -0.96 -30.04 14.17
N GLU A 84 -1.59 -29.04 14.78
CA GLU A 84 -2.65 -28.25 14.15
C GLU A 84 -2.17 -27.56 12.87
N ILE A 85 -0.98 -26.98 12.91
CA ILE A 85 -0.37 -26.23 11.80
C ILE A 85 0.07 -27.16 10.66
N LEU A 86 0.70 -28.29 10.98
CA LEU A 86 1.26 -29.21 9.99
C LEU A 86 0.22 -30.19 9.42
N THR A 87 -0.95 -30.35 10.06
CA THR A 87 -2.02 -31.23 9.57
C THR A 87 -2.84 -30.60 8.46
N ASP A 88 -3.06 -29.28 8.50
CA ASP A 88 -3.80 -28.56 7.45
C ASP A 88 -2.86 -28.26 6.27
N PRO A 89 -3.13 -28.78 5.05
CA PRO A 89 -2.27 -28.55 3.89
C PRO A 89 -2.10 -27.07 3.52
N ALA A 90 -3.11 -26.24 3.74
CA ALA A 90 -3.06 -24.82 3.40
C ALA A 90 -2.20 -24.04 4.41
N VAL A 91 -2.38 -24.32 5.71
CA VAL A 91 -1.60 -23.69 6.78
C VAL A 91 -0.15 -24.19 6.77
N ARG A 92 0.07 -25.48 6.47
CA ARG A 92 1.40 -26.07 6.27
C ARG A 92 2.14 -25.41 5.11
N ALA A 93 1.48 -25.20 3.96
CA ALA A 93 2.09 -24.52 2.83
C ALA A 93 2.45 -23.06 3.15
N ALA A 94 1.59 -22.34 3.88
CA ALA A 94 1.88 -20.98 4.34
C ALA A 94 3.06 -20.96 5.32
N TYR A 95 3.13 -21.92 6.25
CA TYR A 95 4.24 -22.08 7.18
C TYR A 95 5.56 -22.43 6.48
N ASP A 96 5.53 -23.33 5.50
CA ASP A 96 6.70 -23.75 4.73
C ASP A 96 7.32 -22.60 3.93
N GLN A 97 6.52 -21.60 3.53
CA GLN A 97 6.97 -20.47 2.71
C GLN A 97 7.32 -19.21 3.51
N LEU A 98 6.56 -18.89 4.56
CA LEU A 98 6.61 -17.60 5.29
C LEU A 98 6.85 -17.77 6.80
N GLY A 99 7.04 -19.00 7.29
CA GLY A 99 7.20 -19.30 8.71
C GLY A 99 5.95 -18.94 9.52
N GLU A 100 6.14 -18.57 10.79
CA GLU A 100 5.03 -18.29 11.73
C GLU A 100 4.19 -17.07 11.31
N GLN A 101 4.77 -16.11 10.58
CA GLN A 101 4.07 -14.96 10.01
C GLN A 101 3.09 -15.35 8.89
N GLY A 102 3.33 -16.47 8.20
CA GLY A 102 2.41 -17.01 7.19
C GLY A 102 1.12 -17.57 7.79
N ILE A 103 1.19 -18.05 9.04
CA ILE A 103 0.07 -18.69 9.75
C ILE A 103 -0.99 -17.66 10.14
N SER A 104 -0.56 -16.48 10.61
CA SER A 104 -1.49 -15.41 10.97
C SER A 104 -2.25 -14.89 9.74
N MET A 105 -1.55 -14.74 8.61
CA MET A 105 -2.19 -14.38 7.34
C MET A 105 -3.15 -15.48 6.85
N GLY A 106 -2.77 -16.75 6.95
CA GLY A 106 -3.63 -17.89 6.63
C GLY A 106 -4.88 -18.00 7.51
N LYS A 107 -4.82 -17.57 8.78
CA LYS A 107 -5.99 -17.53 9.69
C LYS A 107 -6.91 -16.31 9.45
N THR A 108 -6.36 -15.16 9.06
CA THR A 108 -7.18 -13.94 8.77
C THR A 108 -7.89 -14.00 7.43
N VAL A 109 -7.31 -14.73 6.46
CA VAL A 109 -7.93 -15.00 5.17
C VAL A 109 -8.78 -16.26 5.34
N GLY A 110 -9.93 -16.11 5.98
CA GLY A 110 -10.87 -17.20 6.21
C GLY A 110 -11.55 -17.65 4.92
N TYR A 111 -10.84 -18.23 3.94
CA TYR A 111 -11.45 -18.79 2.73
C TYR A 111 -10.70 -20.04 2.26
N LYS A 112 -11.40 -21.18 2.31
CA LYS A 112 -11.02 -22.39 1.58
C LYS A 112 -11.25 -22.13 0.08
N LEU A 113 -10.50 -22.85 -0.75
CA LEU A 113 -10.67 -23.02 -2.20
C LEU A 113 -10.20 -21.89 -3.14
N HIS A 114 -8.89 -21.65 -3.13
CA HIS A 114 -8.17 -21.57 -4.41
C HIS A 114 -7.37 -22.88 -4.59
N SER A 115 -7.24 -23.40 -5.81
CA SER A 115 -6.43 -24.59 -6.10
C SER A 115 -5.06 -24.44 -5.43
N VAL A 116 -4.55 -25.49 -4.78
CA VAL A 116 -3.27 -25.48 -4.04
C VAL A 116 -2.15 -24.84 -4.88
N LYS A 117 -2.16 -25.06 -6.19
CA LYS A 117 -1.21 -24.49 -7.15
C LYS A 117 -1.36 -22.98 -7.35
N ASP A 118 -2.58 -22.45 -7.41
CA ASP A 118 -2.84 -21.02 -7.61
C ASP A 118 -2.61 -20.22 -6.30
N LEU A 119 -2.81 -20.85 -5.14
CA LEU A 119 -2.37 -20.32 -3.85
C LEU A 119 -0.85 -20.32 -3.73
N GLN A 120 -0.19 -21.42 -4.09
CA GLN A 120 1.28 -21.49 -4.13
C GLN A 120 1.84 -20.42 -5.07
N ASP A 121 1.33 -20.27 -6.28
CA ASP A 121 1.79 -19.23 -7.22
C ASP A 121 1.58 -17.81 -6.66
N ARG A 122 0.50 -17.56 -5.92
CA ARG A 122 0.25 -16.26 -5.27
C ARG A 122 1.19 -16.01 -4.11
N PHE A 123 1.33 -16.97 -3.19
CA PHE A 123 2.25 -16.85 -2.07
C PHE A 123 3.70 -16.77 -2.56
N GLU A 124 4.08 -17.50 -3.61
CA GLU A 124 5.40 -17.39 -4.23
C GLU A 124 5.63 -16.01 -4.86
N ARG A 125 4.62 -15.43 -5.51
CA ARG A 125 4.69 -14.05 -6.03
C ARG A 125 4.81 -13.04 -4.90
N GLU A 126 4.00 -13.16 -3.85
CA GLU A 126 4.04 -12.25 -2.70
C GLU A 126 5.34 -12.37 -1.91
N ALA A 127 5.82 -13.59 -1.64
CA ALA A 127 7.09 -13.84 -0.97
C ALA A 127 8.30 -13.40 -1.82
N ARG A 128 8.21 -13.48 -3.16
CA ARG A 128 9.22 -12.91 -4.05
C ARG A 128 9.20 -11.38 -3.98
N MET A 129 8.03 -10.76 -3.97
CA MET A 129 7.91 -9.30 -3.88
C MET A 129 8.41 -8.78 -2.53
N ARG A 130 8.04 -9.42 -1.41
CA ARG A 130 8.57 -9.08 -0.07
C ARG A 130 10.08 -9.23 0.00
N ARG A 131 10.64 -10.32 -0.52
CA ARG A 131 12.11 -10.46 -0.60
C ARG A 131 12.77 -9.34 -1.38
N ILE A 132 12.15 -8.86 -2.46
CA ILE A 132 12.66 -7.70 -3.21
C ILE A 132 12.55 -6.43 -2.37
N GLU A 133 11.46 -6.24 -1.62
CA GLU A 133 11.28 -5.12 -0.69
C GLU A 133 12.31 -5.14 0.46
N ASP A 134 12.50 -6.29 1.11
CA ASP A 134 13.48 -6.46 2.20
C ASP A 134 14.90 -6.15 1.69
N VAL A 135 15.24 -6.63 0.49
CA VAL A 135 16.54 -6.34 -0.14
C VAL A 135 16.68 -4.86 -0.52
N ASP A 136 15.62 -4.21 -1.02
CA ASP A 136 15.61 -2.77 -1.34
C ASP A 136 15.62 -1.87 -0.08
N GLU A 137 15.13 -2.38 1.05
CA GLU A 137 15.21 -1.70 2.35
C GLU A 137 16.64 -1.70 2.88
N TRP A 138 17.33 -2.83 2.78
CA TRP A 138 18.72 -2.98 3.24
C TRP A 138 19.71 -2.28 2.30
N VAL A 139 19.47 -2.39 0.99
CA VAL A 139 20.28 -1.79 -0.06
C VAL A 139 19.43 -0.73 -0.76
N GLN A 140 19.60 0.53 -0.33
CA GLN A 140 18.89 1.68 -0.89
C GLN A 140 19.47 2.09 -2.27
N SER A 141 19.51 1.15 -3.19
CA SER A 141 20.02 1.35 -4.55
C SER A 141 19.00 2.17 -5.35
N GLN A 142 19.46 3.24 -5.98
CA GLN A 142 18.62 4.06 -6.87
C GLN A 142 19.32 4.22 -8.21
N SER A 143 18.68 3.76 -9.29
CA SER A 143 19.15 4.01 -10.65
C SER A 143 18.22 4.94 -11.40
N GLU A 144 18.77 5.95 -12.05
CA GLU A 144 18.09 6.78 -13.02
C GLU A 144 18.77 6.64 -14.39
N ILE A 145 17.99 6.27 -15.41
CA ILE A 145 18.46 6.18 -16.78
C ILE A 145 17.62 7.14 -17.60
N THR A 146 18.25 8.13 -18.23
CA THR A 146 17.59 9.05 -19.15
C THR A 146 18.20 8.93 -20.53
N LEU A 147 17.40 8.53 -21.51
CA LEU A 147 17.79 8.43 -22.91
C LEU A 147 17.06 9.51 -23.72
N SER A 148 17.75 10.59 -24.07
CA SER A 148 17.15 11.65 -24.89
C SER A 148 17.33 11.38 -26.37
N VAL A 149 16.23 11.48 -27.11
CA VAL A 149 16.17 11.16 -28.53
C VAL A 149 15.57 12.35 -29.28
N ASN A 150 16.18 12.72 -30.40
CA ASN A 150 15.59 13.62 -31.38
C ASN A 150 14.71 12.81 -32.33
N GLY A 151 13.39 13.03 -32.27
CA GLY A 151 12.40 12.39 -33.13
C GLY A 151 11.79 13.33 -34.18
N SER A 152 12.32 14.54 -34.36
CA SER A 152 11.79 15.50 -35.34
C SER A 152 11.80 15.00 -36.79
N GLY A 153 12.68 14.04 -37.10
CA GLY A 153 12.72 13.37 -38.39
C GLY A 153 11.55 12.41 -38.66
N ILE A 154 10.79 11.99 -37.64
CA ILE A 154 9.56 11.21 -37.83
C ILE A 154 8.39 12.13 -38.23
N VAL A 155 8.34 13.32 -37.65
CA VAL A 155 7.20 14.23 -37.76
C VAL A 155 7.29 15.10 -39.01
N SER A 156 8.49 15.61 -39.31
CA SER A 156 8.68 16.54 -40.42
C SER A 156 9.70 16.01 -41.45
N PRO A 157 9.32 15.92 -42.75
CA PRO A 157 10.23 15.45 -43.81
C PRO A 157 11.47 16.35 -43.98
N SER A 158 11.34 17.65 -43.71
CA SER A 158 12.45 18.61 -43.78
C SER A 158 13.46 18.43 -42.65
N ALA A 159 13.01 18.15 -41.41
CA ALA A 159 13.92 17.81 -40.31
C ALA A 159 14.55 16.43 -40.49
N ALA A 160 13.86 15.49 -41.14
CA ALA A 160 14.44 14.20 -41.51
C ALA A 160 15.66 14.38 -42.42
N GLN A 161 15.58 15.28 -43.41
CA GLN A 161 16.69 15.60 -44.31
C GLN A 161 17.84 16.32 -43.60
N SER A 162 17.57 17.23 -42.65
CA SER A 162 18.61 17.93 -41.90
C SER A 162 19.33 17.01 -40.91
N LEU A 163 18.62 16.09 -40.26
CA LEU A 163 19.18 15.05 -39.41
C LEU A 163 20.06 14.08 -40.20
N GLN A 164 19.66 13.70 -41.41
CA GLN A 164 20.46 12.85 -42.31
C GLN A 164 21.71 13.56 -42.83
N ARG A 165 21.66 14.87 -43.09
CA ARG A 165 22.83 15.67 -43.51
C ARG A 165 23.84 15.91 -42.39
N GLY A 166 23.38 15.98 -41.14
CA GLY A 166 24.23 16.15 -39.96
C GLY A 166 24.71 14.85 -39.31
N ALA A 167 24.10 13.71 -39.64
CA ALA A 167 24.51 12.41 -39.14
C ALA A 167 25.85 12.00 -39.80
N ASN A 168 26.92 11.93 -39.00
CA ASN A 168 28.19 11.34 -39.42
C ASN A 168 27.96 9.92 -39.98
N LYS A 169 28.85 9.46 -40.88
CA LYS A 169 28.85 8.13 -41.54
C LYS A 169 28.82 6.88 -40.61
N GLY A 170 28.65 7.03 -39.30
CA GLY A 170 28.47 5.95 -38.32
C GLY A 170 27.31 6.13 -37.33
N ALA A 171 26.53 7.22 -37.41
CA ALA A 171 25.35 7.42 -36.57
C ALA A 171 24.12 6.76 -37.21
N HIS A 172 23.95 5.46 -37.00
CA HIS A 172 22.75 4.74 -37.45
C HIS A 172 21.55 5.14 -36.59
N GLY A 173 20.76 6.11 -37.05
CA GLY A 173 19.42 6.36 -36.53
C GLY A 173 18.44 5.31 -37.05
N ILE A 174 17.62 4.73 -36.17
CA ILE A 174 16.54 3.80 -36.56
C ILE A 174 15.32 4.66 -36.91
N GLY A 175 14.89 4.65 -38.17
CA GLY A 175 13.62 5.24 -38.60
C GLY A 175 13.47 6.75 -38.31
N GLY A 176 14.53 7.55 -38.46
CA GLY A 176 14.48 9.00 -38.25
C GLY A 176 14.67 9.46 -36.80
N LEU A 177 14.93 8.54 -35.87
CA LEU A 177 15.33 8.82 -34.49
C LEU A 177 16.85 8.97 -34.37
N VAL A 178 17.31 10.04 -33.73
CA VAL A 178 18.74 10.25 -33.43
C VAL A 178 18.93 10.43 -31.93
N MET A 179 19.71 9.55 -31.31
CA MET A 179 20.10 9.67 -29.90
C MET A 179 20.92 10.95 -29.68
N GLN A 180 20.48 11.82 -28.76
CA GLN A 180 21.16 13.07 -28.43
C GLN A 180 22.09 12.90 -27.22
N GLN A 181 21.59 12.27 -26.16
CA GLN A 181 22.34 12.04 -24.93
C GLN A 181 21.83 10.81 -24.18
N LEU A 182 22.75 10.15 -23.48
CA LEU A 182 22.46 9.15 -22.46
C LEU A 182 23.00 9.67 -21.14
N PHE A 183 22.11 9.76 -20.16
CA PHE A 183 22.45 10.04 -18.79
C PHE A 183 22.12 8.80 -17.96
N MET A 184 23.07 8.37 -17.14
CA MET A 184 22.87 7.30 -16.16
C MET A 184 23.37 7.80 -14.81
N SER A 185 22.57 7.61 -13.77
CA SER A 185 23.03 7.77 -12.40
C SER A 185 22.67 6.52 -11.59
N HIS A 186 23.58 6.10 -10.73
CA HIS A 186 23.36 5.01 -9.82
C HIS A 186 23.92 5.39 -8.46
N SER A 187 23.07 5.37 -7.44
CA SER A 187 23.45 5.62 -6.06
C SER A 187 23.20 4.39 -5.19
N PHE A 188 24.12 4.14 -4.28
CA PHE A 188 24.01 3.12 -3.25
C PHE A 188 24.13 3.83 -1.90
N THR A 189 23.15 3.67 -1.02
CA THR A 189 23.20 4.19 0.35
C THR A 189 23.16 3.05 1.34
N ALA A 190 24.08 3.07 2.30
CA ALA A 190 24.14 2.14 3.42
C ALA A 190 24.27 2.88 4.74
N SER A 191 23.64 2.35 5.80
CA SER A 191 23.81 2.83 7.16
C SER A 191 25.09 2.23 7.74
N LEU A 192 26.04 3.08 8.16
CA LEU A 192 27.28 2.63 8.82
C LEU A 192 27.08 2.51 10.34
N SER A 193 26.17 3.31 10.90
CA SER A 193 25.71 3.27 12.29
C SER A 193 24.33 3.92 12.39
N ASP A 194 23.72 3.89 13.58
CA ASP A 194 22.40 4.51 13.83
C ASP A 194 22.34 6.00 13.50
N THR A 195 23.49 6.69 13.51
CA THR A 195 23.59 8.13 13.26
C THR A 195 24.32 8.48 11.97
N VAL A 196 25.00 7.53 11.32
CA VAL A 196 25.83 7.79 10.14
C VAL A 196 25.41 6.89 8.98
N SER A 197 25.17 7.51 7.83
CA SER A 197 24.92 6.84 6.56
C SER A 197 25.91 7.31 5.50
N GLY A 198 26.29 6.41 4.61
CA GLY A 198 27.19 6.65 3.50
C GLY A 198 26.48 6.38 2.18
N THR A 199 26.62 7.31 1.23
CA THR A 199 26.09 7.17 -0.13
C THR A 199 27.22 7.26 -1.13
N VAL A 200 27.30 6.30 -2.05
CA VAL A 200 28.19 6.36 -3.21
C VAL A 200 27.32 6.54 -4.44
N GLU A 201 27.58 7.57 -5.24
CA GLU A 201 26.82 7.85 -6.45
C GLU A 201 27.76 7.97 -7.65
N GLY A 202 27.53 7.13 -8.66
CA GLY A 202 28.14 7.21 -9.98
C GLY A 202 27.20 7.89 -10.97
N ARG A 203 27.73 8.81 -11.77
CA ARG A 203 27.02 9.47 -12.88
C ARG A 203 27.81 9.31 -14.16
N MET A 204 27.11 9.08 -15.25
CA MET A 204 27.66 9.04 -16.60
C MET A 204 26.78 9.91 -17.49
N LEU A 205 27.44 10.76 -18.28
CA LEU A 205 26.80 11.50 -19.36
C LEU A 205 27.56 11.25 -20.66
N SER A 206 26.87 10.68 -21.63
CA SER A 206 27.34 10.55 -23.01
C SER A 206 26.50 11.45 -23.90
N ARG A 207 27.14 12.24 -24.76
CA ARG A 207 26.48 13.12 -25.73
C ARG A 207 26.95 12.74 -27.12
N ASN A 208 26.02 12.72 -28.07
CA ASN A 208 26.32 12.48 -29.47
C ASN A 208 26.82 13.77 -30.13
N SER A 209 28.11 14.08 -29.96
CA SER A 209 28.81 15.18 -30.64
C SER A 209 30.19 14.73 -31.08
N ASN A 210 30.80 15.42 -32.06
CA ASN A 210 32.09 15.05 -32.69
C ASN A 210 33.30 14.95 -31.73
N ALA A 211 33.13 15.25 -30.45
CA ALA A 211 34.14 15.14 -29.39
C ALA A 211 33.60 14.34 -28.19
N SER A 212 32.99 13.18 -28.43
CA SER A 212 32.31 12.36 -27.43
C SER A 212 33.29 11.66 -26.47
N ALA A 213 33.89 12.42 -25.55
CA ALA A 213 34.39 11.86 -24.29
C ALA A 213 33.19 11.76 -23.34
N GLY A 214 32.72 10.54 -23.07
CA GLY A 214 31.73 10.31 -22.02
C GLY A 214 32.30 10.80 -20.68
N ASN A 215 31.59 11.71 -20.01
CA ASN A 215 32.06 12.26 -18.76
C ASN A 215 31.44 11.46 -17.60
N GLY A 216 32.28 10.74 -16.87
CA GLY A 216 31.90 9.97 -15.69
C GLY A 216 32.33 10.70 -14.43
N ALA A 217 31.42 10.84 -13.46
CA ALA A 217 31.72 11.40 -12.15
C ALA A 217 31.26 10.42 -11.07
N VAL A 218 32.14 10.17 -10.10
CA VAL A 218 31.79 9.37 -8.91
C VAL A 218 31.93 10.29 -7.71
N LYS A 219 30.93 10.29 -6.82
CA LYS A 219 30.94 11.05 -5.57
C LYS A 219 30.54 10.19 -4.39
N VAL A 220 31.11 10.50 -3.24
CA VAL A 220 30.84 9.86 -1.96
C VAL A 220 30.26 10.91 -1.03
N MET A 221 29.16 10.60 -0.39
CA MET A 221 28.51 11.42 0.62
C MET A 221 28.50 10.66 1.94
N ILE A 222 28.84 11.34 3.02
CA ILE A 222 28.68 10.86 4.39
C ILE A 222 27.69 11.79 5.07
N LYS A 223 26.58 11.24 5.55
CA LYS A 223 25.54 11.97 6.28
C LYS A 223 25.53 11.52 7.73
N ARG A 224 25.64 12.48 8.65
CA ARG A 224 25.54 12.27 10.09
C ARG A 224 24.34 13.02 10.67
N THR A 225 23.48 12.30 11.36
CA THR A 225 22.39 12.84 12.16
C THR A 225 22.96 13.23 13.52
N LEU A 226 22.87 14.51 13.88
CA LEU A 226 23.38 15.04 15.16
C LEU A 226 22.31 15.00 16.26
N GLY A 227 21.04 14.92 15.88
CA GLY A 227 19.89 14.81 16.76
C GLY A 227 18.60 14.64 15.94
N PRO A 228 17.42 14.56 16.58
CA PRO A 228 16.15 14.27 15.89
C PRO A 228 15.75 15.33 14.84
N GLN A 229 16.30 16.54 14.95
CA GLN A 229 15.94 17.69 14.12
C GLN A 229 17.11 18.24 13.29
N THR A 230 18.29 17.61 13.34
CA THR A 230 19.50 18.16 12.70
C THR A 230 20.35 17.06 12.06
N TRP A 231 20.75 17.27 10.81
CA TRP A 231 21.73 16.43 10.14
C TRP A 231 22.70 17.29 9.33
N ILE A 232 23.91 16.74 9.14
CA ILE A 232 24.96 17.32 8.30
C ILE A 232 25.44 16.25 7.34
N SER A 233 25.67 16.62 6.09
CA SER A 233 26.27 15.76 5.08
C SER A 233 27.50 16.41 4.46
N PHE A 234 28.51 15.58 4.20
CA PHE A 234 29.74 15.93 3.55
C PHE A 234 29.83 15.12 2.26
N THR A 235 29.97 15.77 1.11
CA THR A 235 30.10 15.13 -0.20
C THR A 235 31.47 15.46 -0.79
N THR A 236 32.19 14.41 -1.18
CA THR A 236 33.48 14.51 -1.87
C THR A 236 33.47 13.70 -3.16
N PRO A 237 33.86 14.28 -4.29
CA PRO A 237 33.96 13.58 -5.57
C PRO A 237 35.30 12.83 -5.68
N VAL A 238 35.22 11.60 -6.16
CA VAL A 238 36.37 10.72 -6.43
C VAL A 238 36.99 11.04 -7.80
N LEU A 239 36.16 11.44 -8.77
CA LEU A 239 36.57 11.82 -10.11
C LEU A 239 36.26 13.31 -10.40
N PRO A 240 36.96 13.96 -11.34
CA PRO A 240 36.64 15.32 -11.75
C PRO A 240 35.17 15.50 -12.17
N PRO A 241 34.55 16.67 -11.94
CA PRO A 241 35.10 17.85 -11.30
C PRO A 241 35.17 17.72 -9.77
N HIS A 242 36.31 18.09 -9.18
CA HIS A 242 36.56 17.98 -7.74
C HIS A 242 35.86 19.10 -6.94
N VAL A 243 34.53 19.06 -6.81
CA VAL A 243 33.73 19.98 -5.97
C VAL A 243 33.34 19.29 -4.67
N VAL A 244 33.88 19.76 -3.54
CA VAL A 244 33.45 19.34 -2.21
C VAL A 244 32.20 20.12 -1.82
N ALA A 245 31.23 19.46 -1.21
CA ALA A 245 30.02 20.09 -0.72
C ALA A 245 29.72 19.70 0.74
N VAL A 246 29.32 20.69 1.53
CA VAL A 246 28.81 20.50 2.89
C VAL A 246 27.37 20.97 2.91
N GLU A 247 26.47 20.16 3.41
CA GLU A 247 25.05 20.49 3.54
C GLU A 247 24.57 20.20 4.95
N ALA A 248 23.92 21.16 5.59
CA ALA A 248 23.37 21.05 6.93
C ALA A 248 21.89 21.44 6.93
N LEU A 249 21.06 20.64 7.58
CA LEU A 249 19.65 20.94 7.83
C LEU A 249 19.41 21.00 9.34
N HIS A 250 18.74 22.06 9.79
CA HIS A 250 18.30 22.23 11.16
C HIS A 250 16.82 22.64 11.19
N CYS A 251 16.01 21.91 11.95
CA CYS A 251 14.57 22.13 12.08
C CYS A 251 14.20 22.49 13.53
N PRO A 252 14.30 23.77 13.95
CA PRO A 252 14.16 24.17 15.35
C PRO A 252 12.74 24.05 15.92
N SER A 253 11.72 24.02 15.06
CA SER A 253 10.31 23.89 15.47
C SER A 253 9.50 23.15 14.41
N LEU A 254 8.28 22.75 14.76
CA LEU A 254 7.40 22.00 13.88
C LEU A 254 7.14 22.80 12.58
N GLY A 255 7.67 22.31 11.46
CA GLY A 255 7.51 22.93 10.13
C GLY A 255 8.49 24.06 9.78
N THR A 256 9.33 24.53 10.71
CA THR A 256 10.39 25.52 10.39
C THR A 256 11.69 24.80 10.06
N PHE A 257 12.35 25.19 8.97
CA PHE A 257 13.61 24.59 8.56
C PHE A 257 14.62 25.64 8.09
N TYR A 258 15.89 25.38 8.39
CA TYR A 258 17.06 26.09 7.90
C TYR A 258 17.98 25.08 7.23
N GLN A 259 18.30 25.32 5.96
CA GLN A 259 19.17 24.48 5.16
C GLN A 259 20.33 25.35 4.66
N THR A 260 21.55 24.94 4.94
CA THR A 260 22.76 25.62 4.49
C THR A 260 23.55 24.66 3.64
N LYS A 261 23.94 25.08 2.44
CA LYS A 261 24.78 24.31 1.53
C LYS A 261 25.98 25.15 1.10
N VAL A 262 27.17 24.59 1.24
CA VAL A 262 28.43 25.22 0.87
C VAL A 262 29.13 24.32 -0.13
N GLU A 263 29.47 24.84 -1.31
CA GLU A 263 30.20 24.12 -2.36
C GLU A 263 31.53 24.81 -2.64
N GLN A 264 32.62 24.06 -2.65
CA GLN A 264 33.96 24.57 -2.92
C GLN A 264 34.70 23.68 -3.91
N HIS A 265 35.38 24.29 -4.87
CA HIS A 265 36.28 23.55 -5.76
C HIS A 265 37.54 23.13 -4.99
N ALA A 266 37.78 21.83 -4.87
CA ALA A 266 38.87 21.25 -4.09
C ALA A 266 40.26 21.56 -4.66
N LEU A 267 40.36 21.77 -5.98
CA LEU A 267 41.61 22.08 -6.68
C LEU A 267 41.83 23.58 -6.94
N ASP A 268 40.82 24.42 -6.69
CA ASP A 268 40.90 25.86 -6.94
C ASP A 268 40.42 26.67 -5.72
N THR A 269 41.38 27.00 -4.87
CA THR A 269 41.19 27.84 -3.68
C THR A 269 41.02 29.32 -4.00
N HIS A 270 41.26 29.76 -5.25
CA HIS A 270 41.08 31.15 -5.65
C HIS A 270 39.62 31.49 -5.97
N THR A 271 38.81 30.49 -6.36
CA THR A 271 37.37 30.69 -6.49
C THR A 271 36.69 30.66 -5.12
N PRO A 272 35.83 31.65 -4.80
CA PRO A 272 35.12 31.67 -3.54
C PRO A 272 34.07 30.54 -3.49
N PRO A 273 33.77 29.99 -2.30
CA PRO A 273 32.79 28.92 -2.16
C PRO A 273 31.37 29.40 -2.49
N ALA A 274 30.55 28.60 -3.16
CA ALA A 274 29.15 28.92 -3.36
C ALA A 274 28.35 28.56 -2.11
N ILE A 275 27.76 29.56 -1.46
CA ILE A 275 26.95 29.39 -0.25
C ILE A 275 25.49 29.58 -0.63
N THR A 276 24.66 28.61 -0.26
CA THR A 276 23.20 28.65 -0.41
C THR A 276 22.57 28.49 0.96
N VAL A 277 21.77 29.47 1.37
CA VAL A 277 20.99 29.43 2.62
C VAL A 277 19.52 29.44 2.25
N ARG A 278 18.77 28.44 2.72
CA ARG A 278 17.34 28.33 2.55
C ARG A 278 16.67 28.28 3.92
N ALA A 279 15.69 29.14 4.12
CA ALA A 279 14.88 29.17 5.34
C ALA A 279 13.40 29.12 4.95
N GLY A 280 12.61 28.33 5.67
CA GLY A 280 11.18 28.23 5.42
C GLY A 280 10.38 27.92 6.67
N ARG A 281 9.10 28.28 6.63
CA ARG A 281 8.13 28.01 7.71
C ARG A 281 6.72 27.83 7.14
N PRO A 282 5.81 27.14 7.85
CA PRO A 282 4.41 27.10 7.47
C PRO A 282 3.82 28.52 7.51
N LEU A 283 3.08 28.87 6.46
CA LEU A 283 2.24 30.07 6.41
C LEU A 283 0.81 29.72 6.84
N SER A 284 0.35 28.53 6.49
CA SER A 284 -0.95 27.97 6.89
C SER A 284 -0.81 26.45 7.11
N PRO A 285 -1.83 25.75 7.66
CA PRO A 285 -1.82 24.28 7.76
C PRO A 285 -1.59 23.57 6.42
N TYR A 286 -1.86 24.26 5.32
CA TYR A 286 -1.82 23.73 3.97
C TYR A 286 -0.71 24.35 3.11
N SER A 287 0.07 25.31 3.61
CA SER A 287 1.08 26.00 2.81
C SER A 287 2.32 26.38 3.60
N THR A 288 3.47 26.24 2.94
CA THR A 288 4.80 26.56 3.44
C THR A 288 5.45 27.57 2.51
N VAL A 289 6.02 28.63 3.09
CA VAL A 289 6.79 29.63 2.36
C VAL A 289 8.26 29.43 2.70
N PHE A 290 9.12 29.57 1.69
CA PHE A 290 10.55 29.55 1.87
C PHE A 290 11.24 30.65 1.06
N ILE A 291 12.40 31.06 1.55
CA ILE A 291 13.32 31.95 0.87
C ILE A 291 14.65 31.21 0.77
N SER A 292 15.28 31.27 -0.41
CA SER A 292 16.61 30.71 -0.67
C SER A 292 17.48 31.79 -1.26
N ALA A 293 18.65 32.04 -0.67
CA ALA A 293 19.65 32.96 -1.19
C ALA A 293 20.93 32.17 -1.49
N ALA A 294 21.42 32.28 -2.73
CA ALA A 294 22.67 31.69 -3.18
C ALA A 294 23.64 32.79 -3.61
N THR A 295 24.85 32.76 -3.08
CA THR A 295 25.89 33.76 -3.38
C THR A 295 26.51 33.55 -4.77
N GLY A 296 26.37 32.36 -5.37
CA GLY A 296 27.08 32.00 -6.60
C GLY A 296 28.58 31.79 -6.36
N ASN A 297 29.40 31.78 -7.43
CA ASN A 297 30.87 31.66 -7.32
C ASN A 297 31.62 32.89 -7.87
N GLN A 298 30.96 34.06 -7.89
CA GLN A 298 31.45 35.29 -8.51
C GLN A 298 31.33 36.50 -7.55
N TYR A 299 31.97 36.42 -6.40
CA TYR A 299 32.01 37.53 -5.44
C TYR A 299 33.42 37.69 -4.85
N ALA A 300 33.84 38.91 -4.53
CA ALA A 300 35.15 39.20 -3.93
C ALA A 300 34.94 39.65 -2.49
N LEU A 301 35.20 38.75 -1.52
CA LEU A 301 34.96 39.01 -0.10
C LEU A 301 36.24 39.42 0.67
N SER A 302 37.44 39.19 0.12
CA SER A 302 38.73 39.53 0.78
C SER A 302 39.90 39.55 -0.22
N SER A 303 41.11 39.95 0.23
CA SER A 303 42.35 39.92 -0.55
C SER A 303 42.72 38.53 -1.08
N VAL A 304 42.25 37.47 -0.43
CA VAL A 304 42.44 36.06 -0.84
C VAL A 304 41.55 35.69 -2.04
N TRP A 305 40.39 36.35 -2.18
CA TRP A 305 39.43 36.18 -3.28
C TRP A 305 39.28 37.46 -4.13
N ALA A 306 40.28 38.36 -4.10
CA ALA A 306 40.21 39.70 -4.69
C ALA A 306 40.28 39.70 -6.23
N ALA A 307 40.80 38.64 -6.83
CA ALA A 307 40.77 38.46 -8.28
C ALA A 307 39.49 37.69 -8.64
N GLY A 308 38.46 38.40 -9.08
CA GLY A 308 37.36 37.75 -9.81
C GLY A 308 37.91 36.93 -11.00
N PRO A 309 37.14 35.98 -11.56
CA PRO A 309 37.59 35.02 -12.59
C PRO A 309 37.97 35.66 -13.95
N ALA A 310 38.23 36.97 -13.99
CA ALA A 310 38.71 37.73 -15.13
C ALA A 310 40.25 37.82 -15.22
N ARG A 311 41.01 37.35 -14.22
CA ARG A 311 42.49 37.49 -14.18
C ARG A 311 43.28 36.23 -13.78
N ALA A 312 42.73 35.03 -14.03
CA ALA A 312 43.52 33.81 -13.93
C ALA A 312 44.45 33.68 -15.17
N PRO A 313 45.78 33.52 -14.99
CA PRO A 313 46.72 33.39 -16.10
C PRO A 313 46.43 32.15 -16.95
N HIS A 314 46.79 32.25 -18.23
CA HIS A 314 46.33 31.49 -19.40
C HIS A 314 46.60 29.96 -19.42
N ARG A 315 46.83 29.31 -18.27
CA ARG A 315 47.04 27.86 -18.14
C ARG A 315 46.32 27.32 -16.90
N GLN A 316 45.03 27.00 -17.01
CA GLN A 316 44.37 26.11 -16.04
C GLN A 316 43.45 25.10 -16.76
N PRO A 317 43.43 23.83 -16.32
CA PRO A 317 42.60 22.78 -16.89
C PRO A 317 41.15 22.92 -16.40
N ALA A 318 40.19 22.71 -17.30
CA ALA A 318 38.73 22.72 -17.08
C ALA A 318 38.13 24.03 -16.55
N ARG A 319 37.48 24.80 -17.44
CA ARG A 319 36.68 25.99 -17.08
C ARG A 319 35.65 25.62 -16.01
N VAL A 320 35.83 26.13 -14.79
CA VAL A 320 34.81 26.07 -13.73
C VAL A 320 33.56 26.81 -14.23
N PRO A 321 32.37 26.16 -14.27
CA PRO A 321 31.17 26.82 -14.71
C PRO A 321 30.79 27.94 -13.74
N ARG A 322 30.55 29.12 -14.32
CA ARG A 322 30.10 30.31 -13.60
C ARG A 322 28.69 30.10 -13.06
N LYS A 323 28.53 30.15 -11.73
CA LYS A 323 27.26 30.12 -11.02
C LYS A 323 26.87 31.55 -10.60
N PRO A 324 25.76 32.09 -11.12
CA PRO A 324 25.30 33.43 -10.73
C PRO A 324 24.77 33.42 -9.29
N SER A 325 24.82 34.58 -8.62
CA SER A 325 24.07 34.81 -7.39
C SER A 325 22.56 34.80 -7.70
N SER A 326 21.76 34.22 -6.80
CA SER A 326 20.32 34.11 -6.96
C SER A 326 19.55 34.22 -5.65
N VAL A 327 18.37 34.83 -5.70
CA VAL A 327 17.38 34.83 -4.63
C VAL A 327 16.10 34.18 -5.15
N THR A 328 15.59 33.19 -4.43
CA THR A 328 14.35 32.48 -4.73
C THR A 328 13.38 32.67 -3.57
N ILE A 329 12.14 33.04 -3.88
CA ILE A 329 11.03 33.02 -2.94
C ILE A 329 10.02 32.03 -3.48
N GLY A 330 9.61 31.08 -2.65
CA GLY A 330 8.68 30.03 -3.06
C GLY A 330 7.60 29.79 -2.03
N ILE A 331 6.42 29.44 -2.53
CA ILE A 331 5.30 28.92 -1.75
C ILE A 331 4.93 27.55 -2.30
N THR A 332 4.75 26.59 -1.40
CA THR A 332 4.25 25.26 -1.73
C THR A 332 3.11 24.93 -0.79
N GLY A 333 2.07 24.29 -1.28
CA GLY A 333 0.93 23.93 -0.46
C GLY A 333 0.18 22.72 -0.97
N ALA A 334 -0.49 22.03 -0.05
CA ALA A 334 -1.37 20.92 -0.33
C ALA A 334 -2.71 21.19 0.37
N ARG A 335 -3.76 21.47 -0.40
CA ARG A 335 -5.09 21.84 0.14
C ARG A 335 -5.89 20.62 0.57
N SER A 336 -5.56 19.46 0.01
CA SER A 336 -6.15 18.13 0.26
C SER A 336 -5.10 17.05 0.01
N THR A 337 -5.35 15.79 0.39
CA THR A 337 -4.51 14.62 0.02
C THR A 337 -4.35 14.45 -1.50
N ASP A 338 -5.24 15.09 -2.27
CA ASP A 338 -5.38 14.93 -3.70
C ASP A 338 -4.99 16.17 -4.50
N GLU A 339 -4.71 17.30 -3.85
CA GLU A 339 -4.39 18.57 -4.52
C GLU A 339 -3.14 19.24 -3.94
N GLU A 340 -2.15 19.45 -4.81
CA GLU A 340 -0.89 20.13 -4.51
C GLU A 340 -0.72 21.32 -5.46
N LEU A 341 -0.30 22.47 -4.92
CA LEU A 341 -0.02 23.70 -5.64
C LEU A 341 1.33 24.23 -5.20
N GLY A 342 2.11 24.80 -6.11
CA GLY A 342 3.25 25.59 -5.72
C GLY A 342 3.64 26.63 -6.75
N ALA A 343 4.34 27.65 -6.29
CA ALA A 343 4.89 28.71 -7.11
C ALA A 343 6.22 29.17 -6.55
N ASN A 344 7.22 29.32 -7.42
CA ASN A 344 8.55 29.80 -7.11
C ASN A 344 8.90 30.97 -8.04
N ILE A 345 9.42 32.03 -7.47
CA ILE A 345 10.00 33.16 -8.20
C ILE A 345 11.49 33.14 -7.89
N THR A 346 12.34 33.04 -8.91
CA THR A 346 13.79 33.08 -8.77
C THR A 346 14.35 34.24 -9.58
N ALA A 347 15.06 35.13 -8.90
CA ALA A 347 15.83 36.19 -9.52
C ALA A 347 17.32 35.84 -9.43
N THR A 348 18.02 35.82 -10.55
CA THR A 348 19.48 35.67 -10.63
C THR A 348 20.10 36.93 -11.22
N SER A 349 21.42 37.08 -11.14
CA SER A 349 22.13 38.21 -11.76
C SER A 349 21.86 38.37 -13.27
N ASN A 350 21.60 37.28 -14.00
CA ASN A 350 21.48 37.30 -15.47
C ASN A 350 20.07 36.92 -15.98
N GLN A 351 19.27 36.24 -15.18
CA GLN A 351 17.96 35.70 -15.55
C GLN A 351 16.99 35.78 -14.37
N ALA A 352 15.72 36.02 -14.63
CA ALA A 352 14.65 35.84 -13.66
C ALA A 352 13.66 34.84 -14.21
N TYR A 353 13.15 33.91 -13.39
CA TYR A 353 12.12 33.00 -13.82
C TYR A 353 11.04 32.77 -12.77
N ILE A 354 9.82 32.56 -13.24
CA ILE A 354 8.64 32.25 -12.46
C ILE A 354 8.22 30.83 -12.84
N GLN A 355 8.11 29.96 -11.85
CA GLN A 355 7.59 28.61 -12.00
C GLN A 355 6.33 28.47 -11.17
N ALA A 356 5.25 27.95 -11.75
CA ALA A 356 4.05 27.57 -11.03
C ALA A 356 3.62 26.16 -11.45
N TRP A 357 3.10 25.39 -10.52
CA TRP A 357 2.56 24.07 -10.81
C TRP A 357 1.33 23.78 -9.98
N TYR A 358 0.42 23.01 -10.57
CA TYR A 358 -0.78 22.49 -9.92
C TYR A 358 -0.92 21.01 -10.27
N LYS A 359 -1.03 20.18 -9.23
CA LYS A 359 -1.17 18.74 -9.33
C LYS A 359 -2.48 18.31 -8.66
N ARG A 360 -3.21 17.47 -9.36
CA ARG A 360 -4.49 16.91 -8.90
C ARG A 360 -4.54 15.41 -9.14
N LYS A 361 -4.95 14.64 -8.13
CA LYS A 361 -5.33 13.23 -8.31
C LYS A 361 -6.75 13.18 -8.88
N ILE A 362 -6.90 12.41 -9.96
CA ILE A 362 -8.19 12.18 -10.62
C ILE A 362 -8.89 10.99 -9.99
N ASP A 363 -8.13 9.93 -9.69
CA ASP A 363 -8.56 8.72 -9.01
C ASP A 363 -7.35 8.15 -8.24
N MET A 364 -7.53 7.06 -7.49
CA MET A 364 -6.46 6.42 -6.70
C MET A 364 -5.21 6.08 -7.52
N TYR A 365 -5.33 5.92 -8.83
CA TYR A 365 -4.24 5.49 -9.71
C TYR A 365 -3.69 6.59 -10.63
N PHE A 366 -4.38 7.72 -10.78
CA PHE A 366 -4.01 8.72 -11.78
C PHE A 366 -3.87 10.12 -11.18
N SER A 367 -2.79 10.79 -11.53
CA SER A 367 -2.59 12.21 -11.22
C SER A 367 -2.17 12.99 -12.45
N VAL A 368 -2.66 14.23 -12.55
CA VAL A 368 -2.28 15.18 -13.59
C VAL A 368 -1.61 16.38 -12.94
N THR A 369 -0.49 16.82 -13.50
CA THR A 369 0.22 18.01 -13.09
C THR A 369 0.35 18.96 -14.28
N GLY A 370 -0.18 20.17 -14.13
CA GLY A 370 0.07 21.28 -15.05
C GLY A 370 1.16 22.17 -14.46
N GLY A 371 2.14 22.55 -15.26
CA GLY A 371 3.18 23.51 -14.87
C GLY A 371 3.39 24.60 -15.90
N LEU A 372 3.81 25.76 -15.41
CA LEU A 372 4.19 26.94 -16.17
C LEU A 372 5.59 27.37 -15.71
N LEU A 373 6.47 27.66 -16.65
CA LEU A 373 7.77 28.25 -16.42
C LEU A 373 7.97 29.42 -17.38
N VAL A 374 8.13 30.62 -16.84
CA VAL A 374 8.44 31.84 -17.59
C VAL A 374 9.86 32.25 -17.25
N VAL A 375 10.73 32.36 -18.26
CA VAL A 375 12.11 32.81 -18.10
C VAL A 375 12.28 34.16 -18.78
N GLY A 376 12.76 35.16 -18.06
CA GLY A 376 13.20 36.46 -18.56
C GLY A 376 14.72 36.59 -18.46
N HIS A 377 15.35 37.17 -19.48
CA HIS A 377 16.77 37.50 -19.47
C HIS A 377 16.96 38.97 -19.13
N ASN A 378 17.95 39.26 -18.29
CA ASN A 378 18.43 40.62 -18.11
C ASN A 378 19.39 40.95 -19.26
N PRO A 379 19.24 42.09 -19.97
CA PRO A 379 20.20 42.49 -20.99
C PRO A 379 21.58 42.67 -20.34
N GLN A 380 22.59 41.93 -20.81
CA GLN A 380 23.97 42.13 -20.40
C GLN A 380 24.40 43.54 -20.81
N PRO A 381 24.99 44.37 -19.93
CA PRO A 381 25.65 45.58 -20.37
C PRO A 381 26.85 45.16 -21.23
N VAL A 382 26.81 45.48 -22.53
CA VAL A 382 27.95 45.28 -23.43
C VAL A 382 29.12 46.08 -22.86
N PRO A 383 30.27 45.46 -22.55
CA PRO A 383 31.44 46.22 -22.13
C PRO A 383 31.86 47.11 -23.30
N ALA A 384 31.81 48.43 -23.10
CA ALA A 384 32.38 49.37 -24.04
C ALA A 384 33.88 49.06 -24.16
N SER A 385 34.27 48.35 -25.22
CA SER A 385 35.67 48.20 -25.60
C SER A 385 36.20 49.60 -25.91
N GLY A 386 37.10 50.08 -25.05
CA GLY A 386 37.70 51.39 -25.18
C GLY A 386 38.45 51.53 -26.50
N ASN A 387 37.99 52.45 -27.33
CA ASN A 387 38.86 53.33 -28.08
C ASN A 387 38.40 54.76 -27.79
N ALA A 388 39.21 55.44 -26.97
CA ALA A 388 39.00 56.83 -26.60
C ALA A 388 39.23 57.72 -27.83
N ALA A 389 38.14 58.14 -28.49
CA ALA A 389 38.14 59.29 -29.39
C ALA A 389 37.37 60.43 -28.72
N ARG A 390 38.16 61.38 -28.22
CA ARG A 390 37.83 62.72 -27.74
C ARG A 390 36.76 63.42 -28.61
N ARG A 391 35.61 63.79 -28.04
CA ARG A 391 34.84 65.00 -28.40
C ARG A 391 33.72 65.34 -27.39
N THR A 392 33.98 66.38 -26.62
CA THR A 392 33.12 67.49 -26.17
C THR A 392 31.60 67.32 -26.03
N SER A 393 31.15 67.44 -24.78
CA SER A 393 30.02 68.25 -24.27
C SER A 393 28.68 68.28 -25.02
N SER A 394 27.71 67.53 -24.51
CA SER A 394 26.39 68.07 -24.13
C SER A 394 25.68 67.03 -23.25
N ALA A 395 25.48 67.37 -21.98
CA ALA A 395 24.69 66.57 -21.06
C ALA A 395 23.20 66.74 -21.39
N SER A 396 22.52 65.62 -21.66
CA SER A 396 21.06 65.51 -21.56
C SER A 396 20.72 64.53 -20.45
N PRO A 397 19.68 64.77 -19.64
CA PRO A 397 19.35 63.91 -18.51
C PRO A 397 18.84 62.58 -19.06
N ALA A 398 19.48 61.48 -18.62
CA ALA A 398 19.00 60.14 -18.90
C ALA A 398 17.62 59.97 -18.27
N SER A 399 16.58 59.99 -19.09
CA SER A 399 15.27 59.50 -18.71
C SER A 399 15.41 58.03 -18.36
N SER A 400 14.90 57.68 -17.18
CA SER A 400 14.73 56.32 -16.69
C SER A 400 13.74 55.57 -17.59
N SER A 401 14.20 55.11 -18.75
CA SER A 401 13.48 54.08 -19.49
C SER A 401 13.96 52.73 -18.96
N ALA A 402 13.07 52.03 -18.25
CA ALA A 402 13.27 50.64 -17.90
C ALA A 402 13.52 49.87 -19.20
N ALA A 403 14.75 49.36 -19.38
CA ALA A 403 15.04 48.47 -20.51
C ALA A 403 14.07 47.28 -20.42
N PRO A 404 13.30 46.97 -21.48
CA PRO A 404 12.34 45.88 -21.43
C PRO A 404 13.09 44.56 -21.21
N LEU A 405 12.67 43.80 -20.19
CA LEU A 405 13.12 42.43 -19.98
C LEU A 405 12.90 41.64 -21.26
N LEU A 406 13.96 41.10 -21.86
CA LEU A 406 13.84 40.22 -23.01
C LEU A 406 13.29 38.88 -22.52
N LEU A 407 12.05 38.55 -22.87
CA LEU A 407 11.46 37.26 -22.58
C LEU A 407 12.31 36.15 -23.22
N GLY A 408 12.81 35.21 -22.41
CA GLY A 408 13.71 34.14 -22.82
C GLY A 408 13.00 32.90 -23.36
N ASP A 409 12.14 32.29 -22.55
CA ASP A 409 11.27 31.18 -22.96
C ASP A 409 10.03 31.14 -22.06
N ILE A 410 8.87 30.80 -22.62
CA ILE A 410 7.69 30.40 -21.85
C ILE A 410 7.48 28.93 -22.15
N SER A 411 7.50 28.10 -21.11
CA SER A 411 7.21 26.69 -21.22
C SER A 411 6.03 26.25 -20.35
N PHE A 412 5.21 25.38 -20.92
CA PHE A 412 4.08 24.73 -20.28
C PHE A 412 4.36 23.23 -20.26
N ASN A 413 4.05 22.58 -19.15
CA ASN A 413 4.18 21.13 -19.07
C ASN A 413 2.90 20.48 -18.54
N ILE A 414 2.54 19.35 -19.13
CA ILE A 414 1.45 18.50 -18.67
C ILE A 414 2.04 17.12 -18.40
N ASP A 415 2.04 16.71 -17.13
CA ASP A 415 2.54 15.41 -16.67
C ASP A 415 1.37 14.57 -16.16
N MET A 416 1.28 13.33 -16.63
CA MET A 416 0.27 12.38 -16.20
C MET A 416 0.94 11.10 -15.76
N VAL A 417 0.50 10.58 -14.62
CA VAL A 417 1.08 9.38 -14.01
C VAL A 417 -0.02 8.41 -13.70
N GLY A 418 0.14 7.18 -14.18
CA GLY A 418 -0.69 6.03 -13.87
C GLY A 418 0.05 5.02 -12.99
N GLU A 419 -0.57 4.61 -11.88
CA GLU A 419 -0.08 3.51 -11.04
C GLU A 419 -0.57 2.17 -11.60
N ILE A 420 0.35 1.40 -12.19
CA ILE A 420 0.06 0.08 -12.76
C ILE A 420 -0.07 -0.95 -11.62
N ASP A 421 0.87 -0.89 -10.69
CA ASP A 421 1.00 -1.73 -9.51
C ASP A 421 1.51 -0.88 -8.33
N ARG A 422 1.44 -1.40 -7.09
CA ARG A 422 1.89 -0.67 -5.88
C ARG A 422 3.30 -0.09 -5.98
N HIS A 423 4.17 -0.74 -6.76
CA HIS A 423 5.58 -0.36 -6.91
C HIS A 423 5.94 0.13 -8.32
N THR A 424 4.99 0.14 -9.27
CA THR A 424 5.28 0.49 -10.67
C THR A 424 4.36 1.62 -11.15
N LYS A 425 4.97 2.74 -11.51
CA LYS A 425 4.30 3.92 -12.07
C LYS A 425 4.77 4.14 -13.49
N LEU A 426 3.83 4.33 -14.40
CA LEU A 426 4.09 4.73 -15.77
C LEU A 426 3.56 6.15 -15.94
N GLY A 427 4.41 7.04 -16.44
CA GLY A 427 4.02 8.42 -16.72
C GLY A 427 4.36 8.85 -18.13
N TRP A 428 3.62 9.84 -18.59
CA TRP A 428 3.92 10.59 -19.80
C TRP A 428 3.79 12.07 -19.51
N LYS A 429 4.76 12.84 -20.02
CA LYS A 429 4.86 14.27 -19.84
C LYS A 429 5.05 14.94 -21.18
N VAL A 430 4.28 15.97 -21.45
CA VAL A 430 4.45 16.83 -22.63
C VAL A 430 4.97 18.17 -22.16
N ASP A 431 6.15 18.55 -22.66
CA ASP A 431 6.77 19.85 -22.46
C ASP A 431 6.61 20.68 -23.74
N LEU A 432 6.09 21.90 -23.59
CA LEU A 432 5.79 22.84 -24.66
C LEU A 432 6.54 24.14 -24.37
N GLY A 433 7.54 24.50 -25.14
CA GLY A 433 8.22 25.78 -24.98
C GLY A 433 8.28 26.56 -26.27
N LEU A 434 8.24 27.90 -26.16
CA LEU A 434 8.40 28.79 -27.31
C LEU A 434 9.77 28.64 -27.96
N ALA A 435 10.82 28.45 -27.16
CA ALA A 435 12.19 28.25 -27.63
C ALA A 435 12.65 26.78 -27.60
N SER A 436 12.06 25.96 -26.73
CA SER A 436 12.41 24.55 -26.54
C SER A 436 11.59 23.56 -27.37
N GLY A 437 10.52 24.03 -28.03
CA GLY A 437 9.68 23.23 -28.91
C GLY A 437 8.76 22.26 -28.16
N VAL A 438 8.37 21.17 -28.81
CA VAL A 438 7.49 20.14 -28.23
C VAL A 438 8.28 18.88 -27.92
N THR A 439 8.31 18.47 -26.66
CA THR A 439 8.99 17.25 -26.20
C THR A 439 8.01 16.33 -25.47
N LEU A 440 7.95 15.07 -25.89
CA LEU A 440 7.19 14.02 -25.22
C LEU A 440 8.16 13.16 -24.40
N THR A 441 7.98 13.15 -23.09
CA THR A 441 8.77 12.31 -22.17
C THR A 441 7.91 11.17 -21.67
N VAL A 442 8.31 9.94 -21.97
CA VAL A 442 7.72 8.74 -21.35
C VAL A 442 8.65 8.27 -20.25
N TYR A 443 8.11 7.95 -19.08
CA TYR A 443 8.93 7.43 -17.99
C TYR A 443 8.26 6.28 -17.24
N LEU A 444 9.10 5.33 -16.83
CA LEU A 444 8.71 4.20 -16.00
C LEU A 444 9.49 4.31 -14.69
N ARG A 445 8.76 4.32 -13.57
CA ARG A 445 9.34 4.22 -12.23
C ARG A 445 8.93 2.89 -11.64
N ARG A 446 9.91 2.10 -11.22
CA ARG A 446 9.68 0.85 -10.52
C ARG A 446 10.57 0.81 -9.27
N PHE A 447 9.95 0.68 -8.10
CA PHE A 447 10.63 0.87 -6.81
C PHE A 447 11.39 2.22 -6.80
N ARG A 448 12.69 2.19 -6.48
CA ARG A 448 13.58 3.36 -6.46
C ARG A 448 14.28 3.64 -7.80
N ASN A 449 13.96 2.86 -8.84
CA ASN A 449 14.57 2.97 -10.15
C ASN A 449 13.65 3.70 -11.12
N SER A 450 14.24 4.54 -11.98
CA SER A 450 13.52 5.32 -12.98
C SER A 450 14.19 5.25 -14.34
N VAL A 451 13.38 5.10 -15.38
CA VAL A 451 13.80 5.15 -16.78
C VAL A 451 12.99 6.23 -17.46
N ASN A 452 13.66 7.25 -18.00
CA ASN A 452 13.06 8.40 -18.66
C ASN A 452 13.49 8.43 -20.13
N LEU A 453 12.54 8.66 -21.04
CA LEU A 453 12.75 8.73 -22.48
C LEU A 453 12.14 10.03 -23.03
N PRO A 454 12.83 11.17 -22.93
CA PRO A 454 12.42 12.40 -23.59
C PRO A 454 12.69 12.32 -25.10
N ILE A 455 11.63 12.51 -25.88
CA ILE A 455 11.61 12.50 -27.34
C ILE A 455 11.25 13.92 -27.82
N LEU A 456 12.21 14.60 -28.43
CA LEU A 456 11.97 15.89 -29.07
C LEU A 456 11.18 15.66 -30.37
N LEU A 457 9.94 16.14 -30.44
CA LEU A 457 9.06 15.98 -31.60
C LEU A 457 9.27 17.09 -32.63
N THR A 458 9.41 18.33 -32.18
CA THR A 458 9.68 19.49 -33.05
C THR A 458 10.43 20.55 -32.26
N PRO A 459 11.45 21.20 -32.85
CA PRO A 459 12.16 22.31 -32.23
C PRO A 459 11.36 23.63 -32.25
N ALA A 460 10.28 23.71 -33.02
CA ALA A 460 9.37 24.86 -33.07
C ALA A 460 8.10 24.59 -32.25
N LEU A 461 7.47 25.64 -31.74
CA LEU A 461 6.19 25.50 -31.05
C LEU A 461 5.05 25.30 -32.07
N GLU A 462 4.68 24.04 -32.32
CA GLU A 462 3.50 23.68 -33.09
C GLU A 462 2.38 23.20 -32.14
N LEU A 463 1.35 24.04 -31.96
CA LEU A 463 0.26 23.77 -31.02
C LEU A 463 -0.57 22.53 -31.42
N GLU A 464 -0.71 22.26 -32.71
CA GLU A 464 -1.43 21.06 -33.20
C GLU A 464 -0.73 19.78 -32.72
N LEU A 465 0.59 19.73 -32.88
CA LEU A 465 1.37 18.58 -32.45
C LEU A 465 1.41 18.43 -30.93
N ALA A 466 1.41 19.55 -30.20
CA ALA A 466 1.28 19.59 -28.75
C ALA A 466 -0.05 18.98 -28.26
N ILE A 467 -1.15 19.31 -28.93
CA ILE A 467 -2.48 18.77 -28.63
C ILE A 467 -2.48 17.26 -28.92
N TYR A 468 -1.94 16.82 -30.05
CA TYR A 468 -1.85 15.38 -30.34
C TYR A 468 -0.96 14.62 -29.36
N ALA A 469 0.21 15.16 -29.03
CA ALA A 469 1.15 14.55 -28.10
C ALA A 469 0.59 14.43 -26.67
N SER A 470 -0.39 15.25 -26.29
CA SER A 470 -1.05 15.20 -24.98
C SER A 470 -2.37 14.42 -25.00
N ALA A 471 -3.22 14.65 -26.00
CA ALA A 471 -4.55 14.05 -26.09
C ALA A 471 -4.49 12.56 -26.46
N ILE A 472 -3.59 12.14 -27.36
CA ILE A 472 -3.52 10.74 -27.81
C ILE A 472 -3.10 9.80 -26.68
N PRO A 473 -2.01 10.05 -25.92
CA PRO A 473 -1.65 9.19 -24.79
C PRO A 473 -2.72 9.18 -23.70
N MET A 474 -3.36 10.33 -23.44
CA MET A 474 -4.44 10.42 -22.45
C MET A 474 -5.67 9.60 -22.87
N ALA A 475 -6.12 9.74 -24.11
CA ALA A 475 -7.23 8.96 -24.63
C ALA A 475 -6.92 7.45 -24.63
N ALA A 476 -5.70 7.07 -25.04
CA ALA A 476 -5.24 5.69 -25.02
C ALA A 476 -5.19 5.12 -23.60
N ALA A 477 -4.72 5.90 -22.62
CA ALA A 477 -4.64 5.46 -21.23
C ALA A 477 -6.01 5.33 -20.57
N LEU A 478 -6.92 6.29 -20.81
CA LEU A 478 -8.30 6.19 -20.35
C LEU A 478 -9.00 4.99 -21.00
N ALA A 479 -8.79 4.75 -22.29
CA ALA A 479 -9.32 3.59 -22.97
C ALA A 479 -8.76 2.27 -22.37
N LEU A 480 -7.45 2.17 -22.16
CA LEU A 480 -6.82 1.03 -21.50
C LEU A 480 -7.39 0.80 -20.10
N HIS A 481 -7.57 1.88 -19.33
CA HIS A 481 -8.12 1.80 -17.99
C HIS A 481 -9.58 1.31 -17.97
N TYR A 482 -10.47 1.95 -18.74
CA TYR A 482 -11.89 1.64 -18.72
C TYR A 482 -12.26 0.36 -19.48
N PHE A 483 -11.58 0.03 -20.57
CA PHE A 483 -11.91 -1.14 -21.40
C PHE A 483 -11.09 -2.39 -21.10
N VAL A 484 -9.88 -2.28 -20.53
CA VAL A 484 -9.03 -3.46 -20.26
C VAL A 484 -8.83 -3.68 -18.75
N LEU A 485 -8.32 -2.68 -18.04
CA LEU A 485 -7.91 -2.85 -16.63
C LEU A 485 -9.11 -2.98 -15.69
N LYS A 486 -10.06 -2.05 -15.75
CA LYS A 486 -11.26 -2.03 -14.91
C LYS A 486 -12.15 -3.29 -15.08
N PRO A 487 -12.48 -3.76 -16.30
CA PRO A 487 -13.29 -4.97 -16.45
C PRO A 487 -12.53 -6.24 -16.05
N ARG A 488 -11.21 -6.34 -16.29
CA ARG A 488 -10.41 -7.47 -15.77
C ARG A 488 -10.44 -7.52 -14.25
N ARG A 489 -10.27 -6.38 -13.57
CA ARG A 489 -10.35 -6.29 -12.11
C ARG A 489 -11.75 -6.63 -11.59
N ARG A 490 -12.81 -6.12 -12.23
CA ARG A 490 -14.20 -6.48 -11.89
C ARG A 490 -14.47 -7.97 -12.03
N ARG A 491 -13.99 -8.61 -13.10
CA ARG A 491 -14.12 -10.07 -13.30
C ARG A 491 -13.38 -10.87 -12.23
N LEU A 492 -12.20 -10.41 -11.79
CA LEU A 492 -11.46 -11.07 -10.71
C LEU A 492 -12.21 -10.96 -9.37
N ILE A 493 -12.69 -9.77 -9.04
CA ILE A 493 -13.46 -9.54 -7.80
C ILE A 493 -14.78 -10.31 -7.84
N GLN A 494 -15.48 -10.33 -8.99
CA GLN A 494 -16.72 -11.11 -9.16
C GLN A 494 -16.47 -12.60 -9.00
N ARG A 495 -15.42 -13.16 -9.63
CA ARG A 495 -15.07 -14.57 -9.44
C ARG A 495 -14.79 -14.93 -7.99
N GLN A 496 -14.13 -14.04 -7.24
CA GLN A 496 -13.91 -14.26 -5.80
C GLN A 496 -15.24 -14.25 -5.03
N MET A 497 -16.13 -13.31 -5.33
CA MET A 497 -17.45 -13.24 -4.71
C MET A 497 -18.32 -14.46 -5.05
N ASP A 498 -18.23 -14.95 -6.29
CA ASP A 498 -18.98 -16.11 -6.74
C ASP A 498 -18.47 -17.39 -6.06
N MET A 499 -17.13 -17.58 -5.97
CA MET A 499 -16.54 -18.70 -5.23
C MET A 499 -16.97 -18.71 -3.75
N LEU A 500 -16.97 -17.55 -3.10
CA LEU A 500 -17.41 -17.43 -1.71
C LEU A 500 -18.88 -17.81 -1.53
N LYS A 501 -19.75 -17.40 -2.45
CA LYS A 501 -21.17 -17.77 -2.43
C LYS A 501 -21.38 -19.26 -2.67
N ASP A 502 -20.64 -19.84 -3.60
CA ASP A 502 -20.73 -21.27 -3.91
C ASP A 502 -20.24 -22.13 -2.73
N GLU A 503 -19.18 -21.70 -2.04
CA GLU A 503 -18.71 -22.38 -0.83
C GLU A 503 -19.74 -22.30 0.30
N GLN A 504 -20.34 -21.12 0.52
CA GLN A 504 -21.40 -20.95 1.52
C GLN A 504 -22.61 -21.86 1.23
N ARG A 505 -23.03 -21.94 -0.04
CA ARG A 505 -24.11 -22.86 -0.47
C ARG A 505 -23.75 -24.32 -0.21
N TYR A 506 -22.51 -24.70 -0.48
CA TYR A 506 -22.04 -26.05 -0.22
C TYR A 506 -22.10 -26.39 1.28
N GLN A 507 -21.61 -25.50 2.15
CA GLN A 507 -21.66 -25.69 3.60
C GLN A 507 -23.09 -25.81 4.13
N LEU A 508 -24.00 -24.95 3.67
CA LEU A 508 -25.41 -25.00 4.04
C LEU A 508 -26.07 -26.31 3.59
N SER A 509 -25.75 -26.79 2.38
CA SER A 509 -26.26 -28.08 1.88
C SER A 509 -25.80 -29.29 2.71
N GLN A 510 -24.57 -29.25 3.24
CA GLN A 510 -24.03 -30.30 4.10
C GLN A 510 -24.70 -30.30 5.47
N GLN A 511 -24.85 -29.14 6.10
CA GLN A 511 -25.57 -29.02 7.38
C GLN A 511 -27.03 -29.46 7.26
N GLN A 512 -27.71 -29.09 6.16
CA GLN A 512 -29.08 -29.52 5.90
C GLN A 512 -29.18 -31.05 5.78
N ARG A 513 -28.25 -31.70 5.07
CA ARG A 513 -28.21 -33.17 4.96
C ARG A 513 -27.99 -33.83 6.32
N GLN A 514 -27.03 -33.35 7.10
CA GLN A 514 -26.76 -33.86 8.44
C GLN A 514 -27.97 -33.72 9.37
N ALA A 515 -28.66 -32.57 9.32
CA ALA A 515 -29.88 -32.36 10.09
C ALA A 515 -31.01 -33.31 9.67
N GLN A 516 -31.23 -33.50 8.37
CA GLN A 516 -32.24 -34.43 7.85
C GLN A 516 -31.96 -35.89 8.22
N GLU A 517 -30.70 -36.32 8.16
CA GLU A 517 -30.30 -37.66 8.59
C GLU A 517 -30.55 -37.86 10.09
N ALA A 518 -30.20 -36.87 10.93
CA ALA A 518 -30.49 -36.92 12.35
C ALA A 518 -32.00 -37.01 12.64
N VAL A 519 -32.83 -36.19 11.97
CA VAL A 519 -34.30 -36.24 12.07
C VAL A 519 -34.81 -37.65 11.71
N ARG A 520 -34.30 -38.23 10.63
CA ARG A 520 -34.71 -39.56 10.16
C ARG A 520 -34.38 -40.66 11.17
N LEU A 521 -33.21 -40.59 11.81
CA LEU A 521 -32.80 -41.54 12.86
C LEU A 521 -33.65 -41.40 14.14
N MET A 522 -34.12 -40.20 14.45
CA MET A 522 -34.93 -39.91 15.64
C MET A 522 -36.42 -40.21 15.44
N ALA A 523 -36.92 -40.25 14.22
CA ALA A 523 -38.36 -40.31 13.95
C ALA A 523 -39.09 -41.49 14.63
N ASP A 524 -38.47 -42.68 14.63
CA ASP A 524 -39.10 -43.90 15.18
C ASP A 524 -39.08 -43.96 16.72
N SER A 525 -38.05 -43.40 17.36
CA SER A 525 -37.99 -43.31 18.82
C SER A 525 -38.92 -42.20 19.34
N VAL A 526 -38.88 -41.03 18.70
CA VAL A 526 -39.76 -39.88 18.97
C VAL A 526 -41.22 -40.23 18.76
N GLY A 527 -41.56 -40.96 17.69
CA GLY A 527 -42.93 -41.38 17.41
C GLY A 527 -43.52 -42.28 18.51
N ARG A 528 -42.70 -43.13 19.13
CA ARG A 528 -43.10 -43.97 20.27
C ARG A 528 -43.26 -43.16 21.55
N ALA A 529 -42.27 -42.32 21.87
CA ALA A 529 -42.30 -41.43 23.03
C ALA A 529 -43.53 -40.49 22.97
N ARG A 530 -43.82 -39.92 21.80
CA ARG A 530 -44.98 -39.05 21.57
C ARG A 530 -46.31 -39.75 21.83
N LYS A 531 -46.48 -41.00 21.38
CA LYS A 531 -47.70 -41.79 21.63
C LYS A 531 -47.88 -42.10 23.12
N GLN A 532 -46.79 -42.40 23.83
CA GLN A 532 -46.81 -42.64 25.27
C GLN A 532 -47.16 -41.36 26.05
N ALA A 533 -46.53 -40.23 25.71
CA ALA A 533 -46.83 -38.93 26.30
C ALA A 533 -48.30 -38.52 26.05
N LEU A 534 -48.83 -38.75 24.84
CA LEU A 534 -50.23 -38.47 24.52
C LEU A 534 -51.20 -39.32 25.38
N ALA A 535 -50.91 -40.61 25.58
CA ALA A 535 -51.73 -41.49 26.42
C ALA A 535 -51.68 -41.10 27.91
N ALA A 536 -50.57 -40.52 28.36
CA ALA A 536 -50.36 -40.06 29.73
C ALA A 536 -50.78 -38.60 29.98
N ASN A 537 -51.34 -37.90 28.98
CA ASN A 537 -51.58 -36.44 29.01
C ASN A 537 -50.32 -35.63 29.36
N GLY A 538 -49.15 -36.14 28.98
CA GLY A 538 -47.84 -35.54 29.17
C GLY A 538 -47.51 -34.46 28.14
N LEU A 539 -46.24 -34.05 28.09
CA LEU A 539 -45.78 -33.00 27.18
C LEU A 539 -45.63 -33.51 25.73
N VAL A 540 -46.40 -32.94 24.80
CA VAL A 540 -46.32 -33.27 23.37
C VAL A 540 -46.07 -32.02 22.53
N ILE A 541 -45.03 -32.05 21.71
CA ILE A 541 -44.74 -30.95 20.76
C ILE A 541 -45.57 -31.18 19.50
N GLU A 542 -46.38 -30.20 19.11
CA GLU A 542 -47.22 -30.25 17.91
C GLU A 542 -46.48 -29.74 16.69
N SER A 543 -45.81 -28.60 16.80
CA SER A 543 -44.99 -28.01 15.74
C SER A 543 -43.87 -27.15 16.32
N ALA A 544 -42.70 -27.19 15.68
CA ALA A 544 -41.60 -26.30 16.02
C ALA A 544 -40.83 -25.87 14.77
N LEU A 545 -40.53 -24.58 14.67
CA LEU A 545 -39.86 -23.96 13.52
C LEU A 545 -38.67 -23.13 14.00
N TYR A 546 -37.55 -23.22 13.29
CA TYR A 546 -36.32 -22.51 13.61
C TYR A 546 -35.78 -21.75 12.40
N GLY A 547 -35.56 -20.43 12.53
CA GLY A 547 -35.03 -19.59 11.45
C GLY A 547 -35.33 -18.11 11.63
N ASP A 548 -35.36 -17.36 10.53
CA ASP A 548 -35.72 -15.92 10.49
C ASP A 548 -37.25 -15.77 10.62
N LEU A 549 -37.73 -15.94 11.85
CA LEU A 549 -39.14 -15.77 12.23
C LEU A 549 -39.33 -14.40 12.92
N PRO A 550 -40.46 -13.70 12.66
CA PRO A 550 -40.72 -12.40 13.25
C PRO A 550 -40.87 -12.52 14.78
N PHE A 551 -39.92 -11.92 15.51
CA PHE A 551 -39.90 -11.88 16.97
C PHE A 551 -40.63 -10.61 17.48
N GLY A 552 -41.65 -10.77 18.32
CA GLY A 552 -42.28 -9.65 19.05
C GLY A 552 -43.55 -9.03 18.45
N ILE A 553 -44.25 -9.71 17.53
CA ILE A 553 -45.64 -9.35 17.23
C ILE A 553 -46.51 -9.94 18.35
N ALA A 554 -47.29 -9.09 19.02
CA ALA A 554 -48.19 -9.48 20.08
C ALA A 554 -49.08 -10.66 19.62
N ALA A 555 -49.34 -11.59 20.54
CA ALA A 555 -50.09 -12.84 20.35
C ALA A 555 -51.56 -12.68 19.87
N GLN A 556 -51.94 -11.53 19.31
CA GLN A 556 -53.28 -11.21 18.80
C GLN A 556 -53.38 -11.27 17.27
N ASP A 557 -52.27 -11.15 16.51
CA ASP A 557 -52.27 -11.33 15.05
C ASP A 557 -51.94 -12.77 14.66
N THR A 558 -52.78 -13.70 15.13
CA THR A 558 -52.73 -15.14 14.80
C THR A 558 -52.74 -15.41 13.29
N ASN A 559 -53.18 -14.46 12.45
CA ASN A 559 -53.22 -14.56 10.99
C ASN A 559 -51.85 -14.51 10.30
N VAL A 560 -50.82 -13.85 10.84
CA VAL A 560 -49.52 -13.73 10.15
C VAL A 560 -48.64 -14.95 10.40
N LEU A 561 -48.63 -15.45 11.64
CA LEU A 561 -47.96 -16.69 12.03
C LEU A 561 -48.67 -17.91 11.43
N SER A 562 -50.02 -17.96 11.43
CA SER A 562 -50.76 -19.02 10.73
C SER A 562 -50.65 -18.95 9.21
N ALA A 563 -50.52 -17.77 8.59
CA ALA A 563 -50.23 -17.64 7.16
C ALA A 563 -48.80 -18.08 6.80
N ALA A 564 -47.81 -17.79 7.65
CA ALA A 564 -46.47 -18.36 7.53
C ALA A 564 -46.54 -19.90 7.65
N MET A 565 -47.23 -20.41 8.66
CA MET A 565 -47.45 -21.85 8.88
C MET A 565 -48.25 -22.52 7.74
N ALA A 566 -49.24 -21.85 7.13
CA ALA A 566 -49.99 -22.37 5.99
C ALA A 566 -49.14 -22.42 4.71
N LYS A 567 -48.21 -21.47 4.54
CA LYS A 567 -47.17 -21.52 3.49
C LYS A 567 -46.19 -22.67 3.70
N PHE A 568 -45.81 -22.98 4.94
CA PHE A 568 -44.84 -24.04 5.25
C PHE A 568 -45.48 -25.44 5.38
N GLY A 569 -46.73 -25.56 5.84
CA GLY A 569 -47.44 -26.82 6.05
C GLY A 569 -47.99 -27.48 4.78
N ALA A 570 -48.13 -26.73 3.68
CA ALA A 570 -48.66 -27.24 2.42
C ALA A 570 -47.60 -27.78 1.45
N SER A 571 -46.31 -27.39 1.60
CA SER A 571 -45.27 -27.76 0.62
C SER A 571 -44.47 -28.98 1.08
N ARG A 572 -45.05 -30.16 0.88
CA ARG A 572 -44.28 -31.40 0.74
C ARG A 572 -43.47 -31.45 -0.57
N THR A 573 -43.67 -30.49 -1.47
CA THR A 573 -42.93 -30.33 -2.73
C THR A 573 -43.30 -28.97 -3.36
N ALA A 574 -42.29 -28.25 -3.83
CA ALA A 574 -42.32 -26.99 -4.62
C ALA A 574 -42.32 -25.66 -3.84
N LEU A 575 -41.16 -24.99 -3.86
CA LEU A 575 -41.06 -23.52 -3.85
C LEU A 575 -40.76 -23.04 -5.27
N SER A 576 -41.36 -21.90 -5.63
CA SER A 576 -40.97 -21.10 -6.78
C SER A 576 -39.47 -20.74 -6.69
N SER A 577 -38.82 -20.69 -7.84
CA SER A 577 -37.37 -20.70 -8.05
C SER A 577 -36.58 -19.47 -7.57
N THR A 578 -37.07 -18.68 -6.62
CA THR A 578 -36.40 -17.43 -6.19
C THR A 578 -36.38 -17.13 -4.69
N ASP A 579 -37.14 -17.84 -3.84
CA ASP A 579 -37.10 -17.60 -2.38
C ASP A 579 -36.53 -18.82 -1.66
N GLU A 580 -35.34 -18.68 -1.06
CA GLU A 580 -34.75 -19.70 -0.19
C GLU A 580 -35.59 -19.87 1.09
N PRO A 581 -35.79 -21.10 1.60
CA PRO A 581 -36.60 -21.32 2.80
C PRO A 581 -35.93 -20.66 4.02
N ARG A 582 -36.59 -19.64 4.59
CA ARG A 582 -36.08 -18.83 5.72
C ARG A 582 -36.19 -19.51 7.10
N ALA A 583 -36.79 -20.70 7.16
CA ALA A 583 -37.00 -21.48 8.38
C ALA A 583 -36.91 -22.99 8.11
N CYS A 584 -36.53 -23.75 9.13
CA CYS A 584 -36.47 -25.21 9.12
C CYS A 584 -37.42 -25.82 10.17
N ASP A 585 -37.98 -26.99 9.87
CA ASP A 585 -38.84 -27.75 10.79
C ASP A 585 -37.98 -28.57 11.75
N VAL A 586 -38.14 -28.30 13.04
CA VAL A 586 -37.37 -28.91 14.13
C VAL A 586 -38.28 -29.64 15.13
N THR A 587 -39.51 -29.99 14.73
CA THR A 587 -40.50 -30.65 15.58
C THR A 587 -40.01 -31.98 16.16
N VAL A 588 -39.46 -32.85 15.31
CA VAL A 588 -38.96 -34.18 15.71
C VAL A 588 -37.72 -34.06 16.61
N PRO A 589 -36.66 -33.30 16.22
CA PRO A 589 -35.50 -33.11 17.07
C PRO A 589 -35.81 -32.47 18.42
N LEU A 590 -36.69 -31.47 18.45
CA LEU A 590 -37.07 -30.81 19.68
C LEU A 590 -37.84 -31.76 20.61
N HIS A 591 -38.70 -32.63 20.07
CA HIS A 591 -39.40 -33.63 20.88
C HIS A 591 -38.46 -34.71 21.41
N ALA A 592 -37.40 -35.05 20.67
CA ALA A 592 -36.37 -35.98 21.13
C ALA A 592 -35.62 -35.50 22.38
N LEU A 593 -35.59 -34.19 22.63
CA LEU A 593 -34.96 -33.57 23.79
C LEU A 593 -35.86 -33.54 25.04
N VAL A 594 -37.12 -33.96 24.92
CA VAL A 594 -38.05 -34.04 26.06
C VAL A 594 -37.65 -35.22 26.94
N VAL A 595 -37.45 -34.95 28.23
CA VAL A 595 -37.12 -35.97 29.24
C VAL A 595 -38.24 -35.98 30.29
N GLY A 596 -39.01 -37.06 30.32
CA GLY A 596 -40.23 -37.13 31.12
C GLY A 596 -41.32 -36.22 30.55
N ASP A 597 -41.70 -35.19 31.31
CA ASP A 597 -42.73 -34.19 30.94
C ASP A 597 -42.16 -32.76 30.84
N GLN A 598 -40.83 -32.63 30.71
CA GLN A 598 -40.15 -31.33 30.66
C GLN A 598 -39.10 -31.29 29.54
N LEU A 599 -38.93 -30.09 28.98
CA LEU A 599 -37.88 -29.74 28.03
C LEU A 599 -37.14 -28.52 28.56
N VAL A 600 -35.81 -28.62 28.70
CA VAL A 600 -34.96 -27.50 29.11
C VAL A 600 -33.80 -27.36 28.13
N ILE A 601 -33.72 -26.22 27.46
CA ILE A 601 -32.63 -25.81 26.57
C ILE A 601 -31.90 -24.64 27.23
N ALA A 602 -30.62 -24.83 27.53
CA ALA A 602 -29.78 -23.78 28.11
C ALA A 602 -29.55 -22.63 27.13
N GLY A 603 -29.49 -21.40 27.64
CA GLY A 603 -29.24 -20.18 26.85
C GLY A 603 -27.77 -19.82 26.64
N SER A 604 -26.84 -20.78 26.78
CA SER A 604 -25.40 -20.50 26.69
C SER A 604 -24.84 -20.61 25.26
N GLY A 605 -25.66 -20.97 24.27
CA GLY A 605 -25.21 -21.14 22.88
C GLY A 605 -26.35 -21.14 21.86
N SER A 606 -25.97 -21.03 20.57
CA SER A 606 -26.92 -21.05 19.45
C SER A 606 -27.59 -22.41 19.30
N LYS A 607 -28.92 -22.41 19.13
CA LYS A 607 -29.72 -23.63 18.96
C LYS A 607 -29.44 -24.33 17.63
N GLN A 608 -28.73 -23.70 16.69
CA GLN A 608 -28.30 -24.33 15.43
C GLN A 608 -27.39 -25.55 15.62
N PHE A 609 -26.72 -25.66 16.79
CA PHE A 609 -25.83 -26.78 17.09
C PHE A 609 -26.55 -27.97 17.73
N LEU A 610 -27.86 -27.89 17.94
CA LEU A 610 -28.66 -29.02 18.40
C LEU A 610 -28.77 -30.07 17.28
N PRO A 611 -28.74 -31.38 17.61
CA PRO A 611 -28.90 -32.43 16.61
C PRO A 611 -30.21 -32.24 15.83
N GLY A 612 -30.17 -32.26 14.49
CA GLY A 612 -31.36 -32.05 13.66
C GLY A 612 -31.73 -30.58 13.41
N PHE A 613 -31.00 -29.62 14.00
CA PHE A 613 -31.09 -28.20 13.69
C PHE A 613 -30.03 -27.82 12.65
N TYR A 614 -30.33 -26.80 11.84
CA TYR A 614 -29.35 -26.12 10.98
C TYR A 614 -29.77 -24.67 10.79
N ASP A 615 -28.85 -23.82 10.31
CA ASP A 615 -29.15 -22.42 10.03
C ASP A 615 -29.62 -22.23 8.57
N PRO A 616 -30.90 -21.85 8.34
CA PRO A 616 -31.41 -21.56 7.00
C PRO A 616 -30.98 -20.16 6.49
N THR A 617 -30.62 -19.23 7.36
CA THR A 617 -30.37 -17.82 7.01
C THR A 617 -29.14 -17.28 7.75
N PHE A 618 -27.99 -17.38 7.10
CA PHE A 618 -26.71 -16.98 7.68
C PHE A 618 -26.69 -15.49 8.08
N GLY A 619 -26.49 -15.22 9.38
CA GLY A 619 -26.34 -13.88 9.93
C GLY A 619 -27.65 -13.09 10.13
N ALA A 620 -28.80 -13.64 9.77
CA ALA A 620 -30.10 -13.08 10.14
C ALA A 620 -30.44 -13.41 11.60
N PRO A 621 -31.24 -12.59 12.30
CA PRO A 621 -31.72 -12.92 13.63
C PRO A 621 -32.59 -14.19 13.57
N LYS A 622 -32.22 -15.20 14.34
CA LYS A 622 -32.93 -16.48 14.40
C LYS A 622 -33.78 -16.55 15.66
N SER A 623 -34.94 -17.19 15.52
CA SER A 623 -35.78 -17.55 16.65
C SER A 623 -36.37 -18.95 16.47
N LEU A 624 -36.69 -19.56 17.60
CA LEU A 624 -37.35 -20.86 17.71
C LEU A 624 -38.79 -20.61 18.13
N PHE A 625 -39.73 -21.00 17.28
CA PHE A 625 -41.14 -21.08 17.62
C PHE A 625 -41.48 -22.51 18.04
N VAL A 626 -42.24 -22.67 19.13
CA VAL A 626 -42.68 -23.96 19.63
C VAL A 626 -44.15 -23.90 20.02
N ARG A 627 -44.93 -24.85 19.51
CA ARG A 627 -46.30 -25.13 19.90
C ARG A 627 -46.40 -26.51 20.50
N TYR A 628 -46.96 -26.62 21.70
CA TYR A 628 -47.02 -27.87 22.45
C TYR A 628 -48.32 -28.01 23.24
N CYS A 629 -48.70 -29.25 23.52
CA CYS A 629 -49.81 -29.61 24.38
C CYS A 629 -49.27 -30.20 25.69
N PHE A 630 -49.84 -29.79 26.82
CA PHE A 630 -49.52 -30.34 28.13
C PHE A 630 -50.79 -30.42 28.98
N ARG A 631 -51.10 -31.60 29.52
CA ARG A 631 -52.33 -31.86 30.30
C ARG A 631 -53.63 -31.45 29.57
N GLY A 632 -53.65 -31.63 28.25
CA GLY A 632 -54.80 -31.31 27.40
C GLY A 632 -54.96 -29.82 27.04
N LYS A 633 -54.04 -28.95 27.49
CA LYS A 633 -54.04 -27.52 27.16
C LYS A 633 -52.97 -27.17 26.15
N LEU A 634 -53.30 -26.29 25.22
CA LEU A 634 -52.40 -25.83 24.14
C LEU A 634 -51.56 -24.63 24.60
N HIS A 635 -50.28 -24.65 24.24
CA HIS A 635 -49.32 -23.62 24.58
C HIS A 635 -48.46 -23.22 23.37
N GLU A 636 -48.06 -21.96 23.30
CA GLU A 636 -47.20 -21.38 22.26
C GLU A 636 -46.13 -20.47 22.87
N VAL A 637 -44.91 -20.56 22.34
CA VAL A 637 -43.79 -19.71 22.75
C VAL A 637 -42.84 -19.45 21.59
N THR A 638 -42.31 -18.22 21.51
CA THR A 638 -41.24 -17.85 20.58
C THR A 638 -40.04 -17.36 21.38
N VAL A 639 -38.87 -17.97 21.16
CA VAL A 639 -37.64 -17.68 21.90
C VAL A 639 -36.52 -17.33 20.92
N LYS A 640 -35.65 -16.38 21.28
CA LYS A 640 -34.46 -16.05 20.48
C LYS A 640 -33.49 -17.23 20.43
N ASP A 641 -32.58 -17.22 19.47
CA ASP A 641 -31.58 -18.29 19.30
C ASP A 641 -30.70 -18.52 20.54
N ASP A 642 -30.35 -17.47 21.28
CA ASP A 642 -29.49 -17.48 22.46
C ASP A 642 -30.26 -17.62 23.80
N GLN A 643 -31.56 -17.38 23.81
CA GLN A 643 -32.33 -17.37 25.06
C GLN A 643 -32.69 -18.80 25.54
N ALA A 644 -32.64 -19.04 26.85
CA ALA A 644 -33.03 -20.34 27.41
C ALA A 644 -34.51 -20.63 27.17
N LEU A 645 -34.86 -21.90 26.92
CA LEU A 645 -36.24 -22.34 26.77
C LEU A 645 -36.52 -23.46 27.77
N ALA A 646 -37.50 -23.25 28.65
CA ALA A 646 -38.02 -24.28 29.54
C ALA A 646 -39.53 -24.44 29.31
N ILE A 647 -39.97 -25.66 29.08
CA ILE A 647 -41.36 -26.04 28.79
C ILE A 647 -41.71 -27.24 29.68
N PRO A 648 -42.91 -27.30 30.29
CA PRO A 648 -44.04 -26.38 30.17
C PRO A 648 -44.01 -25.21 31.18
N MET A 649 -44.40 -24.01 30.74
CA MET A 649 -44.67 -22.84 31.59
C MET A 649 -46.11 -22.36 31.45
N ARG A 650 -46.67 -21.78 32.53
CA ARG A 650 -48.04 -21.24 32.53
C ARG A 650 -48.21 -20.05 31.56
N GLU A 651 -47.16 -19.25 31.39
CA GLU A 651 -47.16 -18.06 30.53
C GLU A 651 -47.32 -18.37 29.04
N HIS A 652 -47.09 -19.62 28.65
CA HIS A 652 -47.22 -20.05 27.26
C HIS A 652 -48.64 -20.53 26.91
N CYS A 653 -49.55 -20.66 27.88
CA CYS A 653 -50.89 -21.23 27.65
C CYS A 653 -51.77 -20.28 26.82
N ILE A 654 -52.50 -20.82 25.84
CA ILE A 654 -53.33 -20.05 24.89
C ILE A 654 -54.80 -20.00 25.37
N GLU A 655 -55.05 -20.18 26.67
CA GLU A 655 -56.40 -20.16 27.28
C GLU A 655 -56.69 -18.88 28.05
#